data_AF-A0AA43BTN2-F1
#
_entry.id   AF-A0AA43BTN2-F1
#
_cell.length_a   1.000
_cell.length_b   1.000
_cell.length_c   1.000
_cell.angle_alpha   90.00
_cell.angle_beta   90.00
_cell.angle_gamma   90.00
#
_symmetry.space_group_name_H-M   'P 1'
#
loop_
_entity.id
_entity.type
_entity.pdbx_description
1 polymer ?
#
loop_
_entity_poly.entity_id
_entity_poly.type
_entity_poly.pdbx_seq_one_letter_code
_entity_poly.pdbx_strand_id
1 'polypeptide(L)'
;MRRLALLMLVLCAACDKGQTPFSVGACEQFRVEEPAPIPSTCGIDIAGEGEAVRVFAVGAVIRYAEMEDYATFCKAWDDVVRTEVLPCLANDKPNLLVFPENATLAGAFIGSRGVESRAETDTLPAFLSLFRTYADPFSYYGERYPDTSDNARLVISLTDTLHRAFQTFPEIARRYGVYVAVSSDFAPAELSQDPEDIAALSDPDLEEVESVYVATEGAAYNWGLYFGPDGEEIGRVAKSYLVPAEEDLLDLTHGSLEQARPVVLPFARTGMVISKDAWMPGLLERLDALGANVMLQPEAFSGWAVEEFEGDWLPDIVRQSGWAHTQRHAGFRHNVTPCIKGNLLDLVFDCQSHVTNVSRLDDVPRTFIGQDPYLGLTTVEPWAIEDPGPPASLEQRRAILRNLGERLLPGSGDPLEDQYHAEVVAADLELRSDGRFPESGDGAPGAFGRSSLVAEPRAAQMHQRFPALAVDDDAAIVAWMEGTLGDENVRAFVESGDAFAEVTLRTDVSLVQRLPRVALGAGRAAVVWEEELDEGTRVVAGIRMDETWTVLNITDPEVAPAWAPDVAIDPVTGRFLVTWLDLRAGGRAKPWIAQSDDAMFWQLNPVDPDNTIDDNPRGDAAFVRVKARDGAVFVAFSDFREFSWDVYLSVSEDGGVRFAPATRINPSAEMVMPVGTNDFVESERIHGDVALAIDLTGNPTVAWTERQDRRYESHVRLWRANVTERADDAPVGVDAWRPALAVTPSAEILTVWQDLRDGTNHLRLAGALGPDLDVEQSIVLDDAAEGAHVYAPQIGIRRSEAWVVWEDPRSGYARVRLVRGAY
;
A
#
# COMPACT_ATOMS: atom_id res chain seq x y z
N MET A 1 8.92 21.62 -49.81
CA MET A 1 7.58 21.31 -50.40
C MET A 1 7.79 20.54 -51.71
N ARG A 2 7.03 19.45 -51.93
CA ARG A 2 7.07 18.49 -53.07
C ARG A 2 8.02 17.27 -53.04
N ARG A 3 8.46 16.79 -51.86
CA ARG A 3 8.96 15.40 -51.73
C ARG A 3 8.46 14.61 -50.50
N LEU A 4 7.59 15.20 -49.67
CA LEU A 4 7.01 14.52 -48.50
C LEU A 4 5.60 13.93 -48.73
N ALA A 5 4.99 14.18 -49.89
CA ALA A 5 3.57 13.84 -50.15
C ALA A 5 3.36 12.49 -50.86
N LEU A 6 4.43 11.72 -51.13
CA LEU A 6 4.34 10.42 -51.82
C LEU A 6 4.60 9.21 -50.90
N LEU A 7 5.00 9.43 -49.64
CA LEU A 7 5.17 8.35 -48.65
C LEU A 7 3.90 8.09 -47.83
N MET A 8 2.94 9.02 -47.82
CA MET A 8 1.66 8.90 -47.09
C MET A 8 0.51 8.30 -47.91
N LEU A 9 0.75 7.87 -49.16
CA LEU A 9 -0.31 7.39 -50.07
C LEU A 9 -0.14 5.95 -50.55
N VAL A 10 0.78 5.18 -49.94
CA VAL A 10 0.93 3.73 -50.17
C VAL A 10 0.56 2.88 -48.93
N LEU A 11 0.18 3.51 -47.82
CA LEU A 11 -0.29 2.83 -46.60
C LEU A 11 -1.84 2.65 -46.52
N CYS A 12 -2.58 2.99 -47.58
CA CYS A 12 -4.06 2.89 -47.58
C CYS A 12 -4.65 1.90 -48.62
N ALA A 13 -3.87 0.96 -49.15
CA ALA A 13 -4.43 -0.05 -50.06
C ALA A 13 -3.72 -1.39 -49.95
N ALA A 14 -3.78 -2.00 -48.76
CA ALA A 14 -3.74 -3.44 -48.59
C ALA A 14 -4.73 -3.81 -47.48
N CYS A 15 -6.03 -3.76 -47.81
CA CYS A 15 -6.99 -4.62 -47.15
C CYS A 15 -6.63 -6.06 -47.55
N ASP A 16 -5.71 -6.66 -46.81
CA ASP A 16 -5.55 -8.11 -46.85
C ASP A 16 -6.68 -8.71 -46.02
N LYS A 17 -7.69 -9.21 -46.72
CA LYS A 17 -8.71 -10.07 -46.13
C LYS A 17 -8.07 -11.44 -45.95
N GLY A 18 -7.71 -11.85 -44.73
CA GLY A 18 -7.35 -13.24 -44.52
C GLY A 18 -6.65 -13.69 -43.24
N GLN A 19 -6.32 -12.82 -42.29
CA GLN A 19 -5.93 -13.26 -40.94
C GLN A 19 -6.74 -12.47 -39.92
N THR A 20 -7.57 -13.17 -39.16
CA THR A 20 -8.18 -12.63 -37.94
C THR A 20 -7.04 -12.16 -37.04
N PRO A 21 -7.07 -10.92 -36.51
CA PRO A 21 -6.11 -10.54 -35.48
C PRO A 21 -6.18 -11.59 -34.37
N PHE A 22 -5.02 -12.08 -33.92
CA PHE A 22 -4.89 -13.12 -32.89
C PHE A 22 -5.32 -14.55 -33.27
N SER A 23 -5.14 -14.95 -34.55
CA SER A 23 -5.38 -16.34 -34.99
C SER A 23 -4.51 -17.40 -34.29
N VAL A 24 -3.38 -16.98 -33.73
CA VAL A 24 -2.56 -17.79 -32.80
C VAL A 24 -2.65 -17.17 -31.40
N GLY A 25 -2.69 -18.01 -30.36
CA GLY A 25 -2.78 -17.62 -28.95
C GLY A 25 -1.42 -17.40 -28.30
N ALA A 26 -1.42 -17.07 -27.01
CA ALA A 26 -0.20 -16.87 -26.23
C ALA A 26 0.53 -18.20 -25.94
N CYS A 27 -0.15 -19.34 -26.11
CA CYS A 27 0.39 -20.66 -25.80
C CYS A 27 1.07 -21.36 -26.97
N GLU A 28 1.38 -20.65 -28.06
CA GLU A 28 2.07 -21.21 -29.24
C GLU A 28 3.39 -21.88 -28.87
N GLN A 29 4.15 -21.28 -27.93
CA GLN A 29 5.40 -21.82 -27.41
C GLN A 29 5.25 -23.22 -26.77
N PHE A 30 4.05 -23.57 -26.32
CA PHE A 30 3.71 -24.88 -25.78
C PHE A 30 2.94 -25.76 -26.79
N ARG A 31 3.03 -25.44 -28.09
CA ARG A 31 2.40 -26.18 -29.20
C ARG A 31 0.88 -26.23 -29.14
N VAL A 32 0.23 -25.23 -28.55
CA VAL A 32 -1.24 -25.08 -28.59
C VAL A 32 -1.63 -24.53 -29.97
N GLU A 33 -2.10 -25.40 -30.86
CA GLU A 33 -2.44 -25.05 -32.24
C GLU A 33 -3.83 -24.37 -32.36
N GLU A 34 -4.79 -24.75 -31.52
CA GLU A 34 -6.17 -24.26 -31.57
C GLU A 34 -6.55 -23.54 -30.26
N PRO A 35 -6.29 -22.22 -30.16
CA PRO A 35 -6.67 -21.43 -28.99
C PRO A 35 -8.19 -21.18 -28.96
N ALA A 36 -8.76 -20.82 -27.80
CA ALA A 36 -10.19 -20.52 -27.72
C ALA A 36 -10.62 -19.42 -28.72
N PRO A 37 -11.81 -19.57 -29.34
CA PRO A 37 -12.33 -18.57 -30.26
C PRO A 37 -12.68 -17.29 -29.49
N ILE A 38 -12.31 -16.14 -30.05
CA ILE A 38 -12.62 -14.83 -29.47
C ILE A 38 -14.09 -14.50 -29.77
N PRO A 39 -14.93 -14.24 -28.76
CA PRO A 39 -16.30 -13.78 -28.98
C PRO A 39 -16.36 -12.49 -29.80
N SER A 40 -17.42 -12.33 -30.60
CA SER A 40 -17.59 -11.14 -31.46
C SER A 40 -18.03 -9.88 -30.70
N THR A 41 -18.39 -10.00 -29.43
CA THR A 41 -18.96 -8.93 -28.61
C THR A 41 -18.36 -8.96 -27.23
N CYS A 42 -18.06 -7.78 -26.68
CA CYS A 42 -17.70 -7.62 -25.28
C CYS A 42 -18.85 -8.08 -24.37
N GLY A 43 -18.54 -8.99 -23.44
CA GLY A 43 -19.48 -9.49 -22.43
C GLY A 43 -19.34 -8.82 -21.06
N ILE A 44 -18.29 -8.03 -20.84
CA ILE A 44 -18.01 -7.33 -19.59
C ILE A 44 -18.71 -5.97 -19.60
N ASP A 45 -19.37 -5.63 -18.50
CA ASP A 45 -19.83 -4.26 -18.25
C ASP A 45 -18.64 -3.39 -17.85
N ILE A 46 -18.19 -2.51 -18.75
CA ILE A 46 -17.04 -1.63 -18.50
C ILE A 46 -17.51 -0.47 -17.63
N ALA A 47 -17.06 -0.46 -16.37
CA ALA A 47 -17.40 0.61 -15.44
C ALA A 47 -16.58 1.89 -15.70
N GLY A 48 -17.12 3.05 -15.34
CA GLY A 48 -16.43 4.34 -15.49
C GLY A 48 -16.37 4.85 -16.94
N GLU A 49 -15.93 6.10 -17.10
CA GLU A 49 -15.85 6.80 -18.40
C GLU A 49 -14.46 7.43 -18.63
N GLY A 50 -13.45 7.03 -17.87
CA GLY A 50 -12.12 7.66 -17.91
C GLY A 50 -11.36 7.43 -19.22
N GLU A 51 -10.57 8.40 -19.65
CA GLU A 51 -9.90 8.34 -20.97
C GLU A 51 -8.46 7.79 -20.92
N ALA A 52 -7.90 7.57 -19.72
CA ALA A 52 -6.46 7.32 -19.58
C ALA A 52 -6.05 5.87 -19.85
N VAL A 53 -6.79 4.89 -19.31
CA VAL A 53 -6.50 3.47 -19.44
C VAL A 53 -7.76 2.65 -19.16
N ARG A 54 -7.92 1.53 -19.88
CA ARG A 54 -8.86 0.47 -19.49
C ARG A 54 -8.11 -0.57 -18.67
N VAL A 55 -8.55 -0.81 -17.44
CA VAL A 55 -7.98 -1.84 -16.56
C VAL A 55 -8.89 -3.05 -16.51
N PHE A 56 -8.29 -4.23 -16.38
CA PHE A 56 -8.97 -5.50 -16.17
C PHE A 56 -8.40 -6.14 -14.91
N ALA A 57 -9.25 -6.40 -13.91
CA ALA A 57 -8.92 -7.25 -12.78
C ALA A 57 -9.31 -8.68 -13.16
N VAL A 58 -8.30 -9.51 -13.48
CA VAL A 58 -8.51 -10.85 -14.02
C VAL A 58 -8.85 -11.83 -12.90
N GLY A 59 -10.11 -12.26 -12.85
CA GLY A 59 -10.59 -13.20 -11.86
C GLY A 59 -10.42 -14.66 -12.28
N ALA A 60 -9.22 -15.22 -12.21
CA ALA A 60 -8.97 -16.60 -12.65
C ALA A 60 -9.32 -17.67 -11.61
N VAL A 61 -9.56 -18.90 -12.07
CA VAL A 61 -9.80 -20.09 -11.22
C VAL A 61 -8.63 -21.04 -11.36
N ILE A 62 -8.13 -21.57 -10.25
CA ILE A 62 -7.20 -22.70 -10.26
C ILE A 62 -7.98 -24.00 -10.39
N ARG A 63 -7.60 -24.86 -11.33
CA ARG A 63 -8.15 -26.22 -11.44
C ARG A 63 -7.06 -27.25 -11.61
N TYR A 64 -7.24 -28.44 -11.04
CA TYR A 64 -6.30 -29.57 -11.21
C TYR A 64 -6.10 -29.98 -12.67
N ALA A 65 -7.11 -29.79 -13.52
CA ALA A 65 -7.01 -30.06 -14.95
C ALA A 65 -5.91 -29.22 -15.64
N GLU A 66 -5.54 -28.09 -15.06
CA GLU A 66 -4.58 -27.13 -15.63
C GLU A 66 -3.14 -27.50 -15.29
N MET A 67 -2.93 -28.49 -14.43
CA MET A 67 -1.62 -28.96 -13.97
C MET A 67 -1.15 -30.21 -14.72
N GLU A 68 -1.79 -30.55 -15.85
CA GLU A 68 -1.38 -31.70 -16.67
C GLU A 68 -0.02 -31.43 -17.34
N ASP A 69 0.12 -30.29 -18.00
CA ASP A 69 1.34 -29.83 -18.68
C ASP A 69 1.35 -28.30 -18.83
N TYR A 70 2.46 -27.73 -19.33
CA TYR A 70 2.57 -26.29 -19.58
C TYR A 70 1.56 -25.76 -20.60
N ALA A 71 1.14 -26.58 -21.56
CA ALA A 71 0.19 -26.19 -22.58
C ALA A 71 -1.20 -25.96 -21.96
N THR A 72 -1.61 -26.85 -21.07
CA THR A 72 -2.90 -26.81 -20.40
C THR A 72 -2.92 -25.71 -19.34
N PHE A 73 -1.82 -25.53 -18.60
CA PHE A 73 -1.64 -24.38 -17.70
C PHE A 73 -1.78 -23.05 -18.45
N CYS A 74 -0.99 -22.85 -19.51
CA CYS A 74 -1.02 -21.62 -20.29
C CYS A 74 -2.41 -21.37 -20.87
N LYS A 75 -3.04 -22.43 -21.39
CA LYS A 75 -4.38 -22.35 -21.99
C LYS A 75 -5.43 -21.88 -20.98
N ALA A 76 -5.35 -22.28 -19.71
CA ALA A 76 -6.28 -21.84 -18.69
C ALA A 76 -6.32 -20.30 -18.56
N TRP A 77 -5.15 -19.68 -18.52
CA TRP A 77 -5.01 -18.22 -18.45
C TRP A 77 -5.30 -17.53 -19.78
N ASP A 78 -4.78 -18.06 -20.89
CA ASP A 78 -4.99 -17.50 -22.23
C ASP A 78 -6.48 -17.55 -22.63
N ASP A 79 -7.20 -18.61 -22.30
CA ASP A 79 -8.62 -18.75 -22.63
C ASP A 79 -9.47 -17.69 -21.92
N VAL A 80 -9.19 -17.38 -20.64
CA VAL A 80 -9.85 -16.27 -19.92
C VAL A 80 -9.61 -14.95 -20.66
N VAL A 81 -8.36 -14.65 -20.99
CA VAL A 81 -8.01 -13.41 -21.73
C VAL A 81 -8.72 -13.37 -23.08
N ARG A 82 -8.70 -14.47 -23.83
CA ARG A 82 -9.28 -14.53 -25.17
C ARG A 82 -10.79 -14.45 -25.19
N THR A 83 -11.45 -15.02 -24.20
CA THR A 83 -12.92 -15.12 -24.17
C THR A 83 -13.57 -13.93 -23.48
N GLU A 84 -12.94 -13.35 -22.46
CA GLU A 84 -13.49 -12.24 -21.69
C GLU A 84 -12.84 -10.89 -22.01
N VAL A 85 -11.50 -10.83 -22.10
CA VAL A 85 -10.76 -9.56 -22.22
C VAL A 85 -10.66 -9.07 -23.67
N LEU A 86 -10.22 -9.93 -24.61
CA LEU A 86 -9.97 -9.52 -26.00
C LEU A 86 -11.18 -8.87 -26.71
N PRO A 87 -12.43 -9.36 -26.54
CA PRO A 87 -13.61 -8.71 -27.11
C PRO A 87 -13.88 -7.31 -26.54
N CYS A 88 -13.29 -7.00 -25.38
CA CYS A 88 -13.52 -5.81 -24.58
C CYS A 88 -12.35 -4.82 -24.58
N LEU A 89 -11.25 -5.10 -25.29
CA LEU A 89 -10.12 -4.18 -25.38
C LEU A 89 -10.55 -2.82 -25.94
N ALA A 90 -10.08 -1.76 -25.31
CA ALA A 90 -10.22 -0.42 -25.83
C ALA A 90 -9.29 -0.23 -27.05
N ASN A 91 -9.77 0.48 -28.07
CA ASN A 91 -9.01 0.76 -29.29
C ASN A 91 -8.41 2.18 -29.31
N ASP A 92 -8.77 3.01 -28.33
CA ASP A 92 -8.48 4.44 -28.23
C ASP A 92 -7.63 4.81 -27.02
N LYS A 93 -7.37 3.87 -26.10
CA LYS A 93 -6.55 4.02 -24.91
C LYS A 93 -5.78 2.72 -24.60
N PRO A 94 -4.69 2.77 -23.80
CA PRO A 94 -3.99 1.57 -23.32
C PRO A 94 -4.90 0.63 -22.55
N ASN A 95 -4.55 -0.65 -22.56
CA ASN A 95 -5.20 -1.69 -21.77
C ASN A 95 -4.19 -2.29 -20.78
N LEU A 96 -4.57 -2.42 -19.51
CA LEU A 96 -3.76 -3.03 -18.45
C LEU A 96 -4.52 -4.23 -17.87
N LEU A 97 -3.93 -5.42 -17.95
CA LEU A 97 -4.45 -6.62 -17.30
C LEU A 97 -3.68 -6.83 -16.00
N VAL A 98 -4.38 -6.92 -14.89
CA VAL A 98 -3.82 -7.23 -13.58
C VAL A 98 -4.26 -8.64 -13.23
N PHE A 99 -3.31 -9.54 -13.05
CA PHE A 99 -3.54 -10.93 -12.66
C PHE A 99 -3.40 -11.10 -11.14
N PRO A 100 -4.05 -12.13 -10.56
CA PRO A 100 -4.00 -12.38 -9.12
C PRO A 100 -2.60 -12.67 -8.58
N GLU A 101 -2.54 -12.76 -7.25
CA GLU A 101 -1.39 -13.28 -6.54
C GLU A 101 -1.20 -14.78 -6.81
N ASN A 102 0.05 -15.25 -6.67
CA ASN A 102 0.39 -16.66 -6.74
C ASN A 102 -0.04 -17.32 -8.06
N ALA A 103 0.05 -16.57 -9.16
CA ALA A 103 -0.48 -16.98 -10.46
C ALA A 103 0.14 -18.29 -10.99
N THR A 104 1.37 -18.63 -10.60
CA THR A 104 2.02 -19.90 -10.94
C THR A 104 2.07 -20.91 -9.79
N LEU A 105 1.33 -20.73 -8.70
CA LEU A 105 1.27 -21.67 -7.58
C LEU A 105 0.84 -23.07 -8.04
N ALA A 106 -0.22 -23.15 -8.84
CA ALA A 106 -0.63 -24.40 -9.49
C ALA A 106 0.46 -24.99 -10.40
N GLY A 107 1.32 -24.14 -10.95
CA GLY A 107 2.45 -24.50 -11.79
C GLY A 107 3.48 -25.39 -11.09
N ALA A 108 3.61 -25.30 -9.76
CA ALA A 108 4.49 -26.17 -8.97
C ALA A 108 4.15 -27.66 -9.13
N PHE A 109 2.89 -27.95 -9.43
CA PHE A 109 2.34 -29.30 -9.54
C PHE A 109 2.18 -29.77 -10.99
N ILE A 110 2.80 -29.12 -11.98
CA ILE A 110 2.70 -29.53 -13.38
C ILE A 110 3.34 -30.92 -13.61
N GLY A 111 2.73 -31.71 -14.51
CA GLY A 111 3.37 -32.87 -15.09
C GLY A 111 3.48 -34.08 -14.16
N SER A 112 4.40 -34.98 -14.51
CA SER A 112 4.71 -36.22 -13.80
C SER A 112 5.29 -35.96 -12.42
N ARG A 113 6.02 -34.85 -12.23
CA ARG A 113 6.58 -34.46 -10.93
C ARG A 113 5.50 -34.12 -9.90
N GLY A 114 4.34 -33.62 -10.33
CA GLY A 114 3.23 -33.27 -9.43
C GLY A 114 2.20 -34.38 -9.18
N VAL A 115 2.32 -35.56 -9.80
CA VAL A 115 1.27 -36.60 -9.74
C VAL A 115 0.99 -37.08 -8.31
N GLU A 116 2.03 -37.32 -7.51
CA GLU A 116 1.86 -37.71 -6.09
C GLU A 116 1.22 -36.56 -5.31
N SER A 117 1.66 -35.32 -5.55
CA SER A 117 1.16 -34.13 -4.85
C SER A 117 -0.32 -33.89 -5.10
N ARG A 118 -0.76 -34.01 -6.36
CA ARG A 118 -2.18 -33.83 -6.74
C ARG A 118 -3.10 -34.93 -6.21
N ALA A 119 -2.55 -36.03 -5.69
CA ALA A 119 -3.32 -37.11 -5.07
C ALA A 119 -3.53 -36.91 -3.56
N GLU A 120 -2.85 -35.94 -2.94
CA GLU A 120 -3.03 -35.56 -1.55
C GLU A 120 -4.28 -34.68 -1.36
N THR A 121 -4.76 -34.57 -0.12
CA THR A 121 -5.87 -33.67 0.24
C THR A 121 -5.38 -32.39 0.89
N ASP A 122 -4.24 -32.45 1.57
CA ASP A 122 -3.74 -31.37 2.41
C ASP A 122 -2.45 -30.78 1.80
N THR A 123 -2.25 -29.48 1.99
CA THR A 123 -1.14 -28.71 1.42
C THR A 123 0.22 -29.25 1.83
N LEU A 124 0.44 -29.48 3.13
CA LEU A 124 1.74 -29.90 3.65
C LEU A 124 2.20 -31.26 3.07
N PRO A 125 1.40 -32.35 3.12
CA PRO A 125 1.72 -33.60 2.42
C PRO A 125 2.01 -33.44 0.93
N ALA A 126 1.24 -32.61 0.22
CA ALA A 126 1.45 -32.37 -1.20
C ALA A 126 2.83 -31.75 -1.46
N PHE A 127 3.21 -30.71 -0.73
CA PHE A 127 4.55 -30.12 -0.85
C PHE A 127 5.66 -31.10 -0.45
N LEU A 128 5.46 -31.91 0.59
CA LEU A 128 6.45 -32.92 1.00
C LEU A 128 6.70 -33.98 -0.08
N SER A 129 5.70 -34.30 -0.91
CA SER A 129 5.89 -35.25 -2.02
C SER A 129 6.84 -34.72 -3.11
N LEU A 130 6.90 -33.40 -3.30
CA LEU A 130 7.74 -32.76 -4.32
C LEU A 130 9.25 -32.98 -4.07
N PHE A 131 9.68 -33.15 -2.82
CA PHE A 131 11.08 -33.47 -2.50
C PHE A 131 11.60 -34.70 -3.24
N ARG A 132 10.73 -35.69 -3.51
CA ARG A 132 11.12 -36.91 -4.22
C ARG A 132 11.25 -36.68 -5.72
N THR A 133 10.32 -35.95 -6.30
CA THR A 133 10.25 -35.74 -7.76
C THR A 133 11.20 -34.63 -8.24
N TYR A 134 11.65 -33.77 -7.32
CA TYR A 134 12.68 -32.74 -7.54
C TYR A 134 14.01 -33.06 -6.84
N ALA A 135 14.31 -34.33 -6.54
CA ALA A 135 15.53 -34.71 -5.80
C ALA A 135 16.86 -34.29 -6.47
N ASP A 136 16.92 -34.34 -7.80
CA ASP A 136 18.11 -33.93 -8.57
C ASP A 136 18.32 -32.40 -8.50
N PRO A 137 17.32 -31.54 -8.85
CA PRO A 137 17.40 -30.10 -8.60
C PRO A 137 17.70 -29.73 -7.14
N PHE A 138 17.07 -30.44 -6.19
CA PHE A 138 17.30 -30.21 -4.76
C PHE A 138 18.75 -30.48 -4.37
N SER A 139 19.35 -31.54 -4.89
CA SER A 139 20.77 -31.84 -4.65
C SER A 139 21.68 -30.81 -5.32
N TYR A 140 21.39 -30.43 -6.56
CA TYR A 140 22.12 -29.40 -7.32
C TYR A 140 22.18 -28.07 -6.56
N TYR A 141 21.03 -27.59 -6.09
CA TYR A 141 20.99 -26.34 -5.33
C TYR A 141 21.52 -26.47 -3.90
N GLY A 142 21.52 -27.66 -3.31
CA GLY A 142 22.17 -27.91 -2.02
C GLY A 142 23.70 -27.78 -2.09
N GLU A 143 24.30 -28.10 -3.23
CA GLU A 143 25.73 -27.87 -3.48
C GLU A 143 26.02 -26.40 -3.81
N ARG A 144 25.12 -25.74 -4.57
CA ARG A 144 25.30 -24.35 -5.01
C ARG A 144 25.05 -23.33 -3.90
N TYR A 145 24.05 -23.57 -3.05
CA TYR A 145 23.60 -22.68 -1.98
C TYR A 145 23.48 -23.48 -0.65
N PRO A 146 24.62 -23.82 -0.02
CA PRO A 146 24.65 -24.71 1.14
C PRO A 146 23.99 -24.13 2.40
N ASP A 147 23.82 -22.81 2.45
CA ASP A 147 23.22 -22.11 3.60
C ASP A 147 21.68 -21.96 3.48
N THR A 148 21.09 -22.32 2.34
CA THR A 148 19.63 -22.28 2.13
C THR A 148 18.94 -23.41 2.91
N SER A 149 17.84 -23.09 3.59
CA SER A 149 17.00 -24.06 4.31
C SER A 149 16.43 -25.13 3.37
N ASP A 150 15.95 -26.25 3.90
CA ASP A 150 15.35 -27.29 3.05
C ASP A 150 14.02 -26.83 2.40
N ASN A 151 13.25 -25.95 3.04
CA ASN A 151 12.01 -25.40 2.47
C ASN A 151 12.32 -24.45 1.32
N ALA A 152 13.17 -23.45 1.55
CA ALA A 152 13.62 -22.53 0.51
C ALA A 152 14.35 -23.29 -0.62
N ARG A 153 15.11 -24.35 -0.30
CA ARG A 153 15.77 -25.19 -1.30
C ARG A 153 14.76 -25.96 -2.16
N LEU A 154 13.65 -26.42 -1.59
CA LEU A 154 12.57 -26.99 -2.39
C LEU A 154 11.99 -25.94 -3.33
N VAL A 155 11.69 -24.74 -2.84
CA VAL A 155 11.11 -23.66 -3.69
C VAL A 155 12.05 -23.31 -4.85
N ILE A 156 13.34 -23.10 -4.62
CA ILE A 156 14.29 -22.83 -5.72
C ILE A 156 14.49 -24.05 -6.63
N SER A 157 14.23 -25.27 -6.17
CA SER A 157 14.24 -26.48 -7.02
C SER A 157 13.14 -26.48 -8.07
N LEU A 158 12.05 -25.73 -7.84
CA LEU A 158 10.93 -25.57 -8.77
C LEU A 158 11.21 -24.54 -9.87
N THR A 159 12.36 -23.85 -9.85
CA THR A 159 12.66 -22.68 -10.70
C THR A 159 12.38 -22.91 -12.18
N ASP A 160 12.89 -23.99 -12.78
CA ASP A 160 12.67 -24.26 -14.22
C ASP A 160 11.18 -24.42 -14.55
N THR A 161 10.45 -25.19 -13.73
CA THR A 161 9.02 -25.41 -13.89
C THR A 161 8.22 -24.12 -13.78
N LEU A 162 8.46 -23.35 -12.71
CA LEU A 162 7.71 -22.12 -12.44
C LEU A 162 8.00 -21.05 -13.49
N HIS A 163 9.26 -20.86 -13.90
CA HIS A 163 9.60 -19.88 -14.94
C HIS A 163 9.02 -20.25 -16.30
N ARG A 164 8.98 -21.53 -16.67
CA ARG A 164 8.31 -21.99 -17.89
C ARG A 164 6.82 -21.68 -17.86
N ALA A 165 6.12 -22.05 -16.78
CA ALA A 165 4.70 -21.72 -16.62
C ALA A 165 4.47 -20.20 -16.66
N PHE A 166 5.34 -19.43 -16.02
CA PHE A 166 5.29 -17.98 -15.94
C PHE A 166 5.44 -17.28 -17.30
N GLN A 167 6.13 -17.87 -18.28
CA GLN A 167 6.23 -17.31 -19.65
C GLN A 167 4.87 -17.11 -20.35
N THR A 168 3.79 -17.65 -19.80
CA THR A 168 2.41 -17.35 -20.22
C THR A 168 2.10 -15.85 -20.19
N PHE A 169 2.48 -15.13 -19.13
CA PHE A 169 2.09 -13.73 -18.91
C PHE A 169 2.81 -12.70 -19.81
N PRO A 170 4.15 -12.72 -19.98
CA PRO A 170 4.81 -11.85 -20.95
C PRO A 170 4.37 -12.15 -22.39
N GLU A 171 4.06 -13.42 -22.70
CA GLU A 171 3.56 -13.78 -24.02
C GLU A 171 2.11 -13.30 -24.23
N ILE A 172 1.24 -13.31 -23.22
CA ILE A 172 -0.07 -12.63 -23.26
C ILE A 172 0.12 -11.14 -23.58
N ALA A 173 1.04 -10.48 -22.89
CA ALA A 173 1.32 -9.05 -23.11
C ALA A 173 1.75 -8.77 -24.56
N ARG A 174 2.76 -9.52 -25.05
CA ARG A 174 3.30 -9.41 -26.41
C ARG A 174 2.28 -9.76 -27.48
N ARG A 175 1.55 -10.86 -27.30
CA ARG A 175 0.64 -11.42 -28.31
C ARG A 175 -0.56 -10.50 -28.53
N TYR A 176 -1.04 -9.88 -27.46
CA TYR A 176 -2.26 -9.07 -27.49
C TYR A 176 -2.00 -7.56 -27.44
N GLY A 177 -0.74 -7.14 -27.29
CA GLY A 177 -0.36 -5.73 -27.29
C GLY A 177 -0.91 -4.97 -26.09
N VAL A 178 -0.88 -5.60 -24.91
CA VAL A 178 -1.43 -5.07 -23.66
C VAL A 178 -0.34 -4.95 -22.59
N TYR A 179 -0.55 -4.06 -21.62
CA TYR A 179 0.27 -4.07 -20.40
C TYR A 179 -0.22 -5.18 -19.48
N VAL A 180 0.70 -5.87 -18.81
CA VAL A 180 0.38 -6.92 -17.84
C VAL A 180 1.07 -6.60 -16.52
N ALA A 181 0.34 -6.76 -15.42
CA ALA A 181 0.88 -6.86 -14.08
C ALA A 181 0.44 -8.21 -13.48
N VAL A 182 1.36 -8.98 -12.91
CA VAL A 182 1.08 -10.31 -12.36
C VAL A 182 1.94 -10.55 -11.13
N SER A 183 1.44 -11.29 -10.16
CA SER A 183 2.23 -11.68 -8.99
C SER A 183 2.43 -13.19 -8.89
N SER A 184 3.63 -13.62 -8.52
CA SER A 184 3.94 -15.04 -8.34
C SER A 184 5.23 -15.30 -7.55
N ASP A 185 5.33 -16.52 -7.00
CA ASP A 185 6.44 -16.96 -6.15
C ASP A 185 7.49 -17.72 -6.96
N PHE A 186 8.72 -17.22 -7.01
CA PHE A 186 9.86 -17.96 -7.57
C PHE A 186 11.21 -17.32 -7.24
N ALA A 187 12.28 -18.10 -7.43
CA ALA A 187 13.65 -17.59 -7.40
C ALA A 187 13.97 -16.75 -8.65
N PRO A 188 14.73 -15.66 -8.53
CA PRO A 188 15.36 -15.03 -9.69
C PRO A 188 16.19 -16.05 -10.45
N ALA A 189 16.09 -16.01 -11.78
CA ALA A 189 16.70 -17.03 -12.63
C ALA A 189 17.23 -16.44 -13.94
N GLU A 190 18.20 -17.14 -14.50
CA GLU A 190 18.73 -16.89 -15.84
C GLU A 190 18.62 -18.16 -16.69
N LEU A 191 18.57 -17.98 -18.00
CA LEU A 191 18.53 -19.10 -18.94
C LEU A 191 19.95 -19.66 -19.15
N SER A 192 20.16 -20.93 -18.82
CA SER A 192 21.43 -21.64 -19.03
C SER A 192 21.33 -22.66 -20.15
N GLN A 193 22.39 -22.75 -20.95
CA GLN A 193 22.61 -23.80 -21.95
C GLN A 193 23.76 -24.75 -21.53
N ASP A 194 24.22 -24.65 -20.29
CA ASP A 194 25.28 -25.54 -19.79
C ASP A 194 24.75 -26.98 -19.73
N PRO A 195 25.44 -27.96 -20.36
CA PRO A 195 25.05 -29.36 -20.29
C PRO A 195 24.91 -29.92 -18.87
N GLU A 196 25.69 -29.41 -17.90
CA GLU A 196 25.60 -29.84 -16.50
C GLU A 196 24.30 -29.32 -15.84
N ASP A 197 23.96 -28.05 -16.08
CA ASP A 197 22.70 -27.46 -15.60
C ASP A 197 21.49 -28.17 -16.23
N ILE A 198 21.51 -28.40 -17.55
CA ILE A 198 20.44 -29.11 -18.26
C ILE A 198 20.28 -30.52 -17.68
N ALA A 199 21.38 -31.25 -17.47
CA ALA A 199 21.32 -32.62 -16.94
C ALA A 199 20.74 -32.69 -15.51
N ALA A 200 20.95 -31.65 -14.69
CA ALA A 200 20.47 -31.61 -13.31
C ALA A 200 19.04 -31.06 -13.19
N LEU A 201 18.65 -30.12 -14.04
CA LEU A 201 17.46 -29.28 -13.83
C LEU A 201 16.34 -29.52 -14.83
N SER A 202 16.60 -30.19 -15.97
CA SER A 202 15.60 -30.40 -17.00
C SER A 202 14.33 -31.04 -16.44
N ASP A 203 13.18 -30.53 -16.86
CA ASP A 203 11.90 -31.19 -16.64
C ASP A 203 11.86 -32.54 -17.40
N PRO A 204 11.62 -33.68 -16.72
CA PRO A 204 11.60 -34.99 -17.36
C PRO A 204 10.47 -35.18 -18.38
N ASP A 205 9.44 -34.34 -18.37
CA ASP A 205 8.32 -34.43 -19.31
C ASP A 205 8.62 -33.76 -20.66
N LEU A 206 9.74 -33.03 -20.77
CA LEU A 206 10.16 -32.38 -22.00
C LEU A 206 11.07 -33.29 -22.83
N GLU A 207 10.70 -33.56 -24.08
CA GLU A 207 11.42 -34.49 -24.97
C GLU A 207 12.81 -33.98 -25.41
N GLU A 208 12.94 -32.67 -25.67
CA GLU A 208 14.19 -32.01 -26.09
C GLU A 208 14.35 -30.69 -25.32
N VAL A 209 15.35 -30.62 -24.43
CA VAL A 209 15.64 -29.43 -23.60
C VAL A 209 16.97 -28.81 -24.04
N GLU A 210 16.90 -27.67 -24.71
CA GLU A 210 18.09 -26.91 -25.15
C GLU A 210 18.60 -25.93 -24.08
N SER A 211 17.77 -25.59 -23.10
CA SER A 211 18.09 -24.66 -22.02
C SER A 211 17.16 -24.83 -20.82
N VAL A 212 17.65 -24.47 -19.63
CA VAL A 212 16.91 -24.49 -18.36
C VAL A 212 17.02 -23.14 -17.65
N TYR A 213 16.00 -22.76 -16.89
CA TYR A 213 16.10 -21.63 -15.96
C TYR A 213 16.82 -22.07 -14.70
N VAL A 214 17.91 -21.39 -14.37
CA VAL A 214 18.75 -21.68 -13.21
C VAL A 214 18.64 -20.54 -12.22
N ALA A 215 18.34 -20.87 -10.95
CA ALA A 215 18.23 -19.88 -9.90
C ALA A 215 19.58 -19.17 -9.69
N THR A 216 19.57 -17.84 -9.72
CA THR A 216 20.78 -17.01 -9.58
C THR A 216 21.16 -16.76 -8.12
N GLU A 217 20.28 -17.11 -7.19
CA GLU A 217 20.51 -17.01 -5.74
C GLU A 217 19.74 -18.08 -4.97
N GLY A 218 20.15 -18.32 -3.72
CA GLY A 218 19.55 -19.30 -2.81
C GLY A 218 18.30 -18.80 -2.09
N ALA A 219 17.52 -17.95 -2.75
CA ALA A 219 16.35 -17.26 -2.22
C ALA A 219 15.22 -17.22 -3.27
N ALA A 220 13.98 -17.19 -2.80
CA ALA A 220 12.77 -17.02 -3.60
C ALA A 220 11.90 -15.93 -3.00
N TYR A 221 11.11 -15.25 -3.83
CA TYR A 221 10.29 -14.13 -3.41
C TYR A 221 8.91 -14.24 -4.04
N ASN A 222 7.92 -13.63 -3.39
CA ASN A 222 6.66 -13.29 -4.04
C ASN A 222 6.87 -11.99 -4.83
N TRP A 223 6.89 -12.09 -6.15
CA TRP A 223 7.19 -10.99 -7.06
C TRP A 223 5.93 -10.44 -7.70
N GLY A 224 5.78 -9.12 -7.73
CA GLY A 224 4.88 -8.42 -8.64
C GLY A 224 5.68 -7.92 -9.85
N LEU A 225 5.39 -8.43 -11.04
CA LEU A 225 6.09 -8.09 -12.29
C LEU A 225 5.20 -7.35 -13.27
N TYR A 226 5.81 -6.47 -14.06
CA TYR A 226 5.16 -5.66 -15.07
C TYR A 226 5.73 -5.94 -16.46
N PHE A 227 4.87 -6.15 -17.45
CA PHE A 227 5.26 -6.34 -18.84
C PHE A 227 4.62 -5.30 -19.75
N GLY A 228 5.41 -4.84 -20.73
CA GLY A 228 4.94 -3.96 -21.79
C GLY A 228 4.18 -4.71 -22.89
N PRO A 229 3.52 -3.98 -23.81
CA PRO A 229 2.85 -4.56 -24.98
C PRO A 229 3.74 -5.37 -25.92
N ASP A 230 5.06 -5.29 -25.77
CA ASP A 230 6.09 -6.07 -26.47
C ASP A 230 6.50 -7.35 -25.71
N GLY A 231 5.97 -7.56 -24.51
CA GLY A 231 6.35 -8.65 -23.60
C GLY A 231 7.65 -8.40 -22.83
N GLU A 232 8.29 -7.25 -22.99
CA GLU A 232 9.48 -6.90 -22.20
C GLU A 232 9.09 -6.49 -20.79
N GLU A 233 9.90 -6.89 -19.81
CA GLU A 233 9.69 -6.49 -18.43
C GLU A 233 9.98 -5.00 -18.24
N ILE A 234 9.01 -4.28 -17.67
CA ILE A 234 9.12 -2.84 -17.36
C ILE A 234 9.66 -2.65 -15.93
N GLY A 235 9.34 -3.57 -15.03
CA GLY A 235 9.81 -3.54 -13.65
C GLY A 235 9.24 -4.69 -12.83
N ARG A 236 9.80 -4.85 -11.62
CA ARG A 236 9.35 -5.83 -10.63
C ARG A 236 9.52 -5.29 -9.22
N VAL A 237 8.71 -5.78 -8.30
CA VAL A 237 8.74 -5.45 -6.87
C VAL A 237 8.55 -6.74 -6.08
N ALA A 238 9.39 -7.01 -5.08
CA ALA A 238 9.18 -8.12 -4.15
C ALA A 238 8.23 -7.72 -3.02
N LYS A 239 7.30 -8.61 -2.67
CA LYS A 239 6.40 -8.45 -1.52
C LYS A 239 7.22 -8.27 -0.25
N SER A 240 6.96 -7.21 0.50
CA SER A 240 7.74 -6.91 1.70
C SER A 240 7.21 -7.65 2.92
N TYR A 241 5.89 -7.67 3.10
CA TYR A 241 5.25 -8.29 4.26
C TYR A 241 4.62 -9.62 3.84
N LEU A 242 5.19 -10.72 4.31
CA LEU A 242 4.72 -12.07 4.00
C LEU A 242 3.68 -12.55 5.01
N VAL A 243 2.75 -13.40 4.57
CA VAL A 243 1.84 -14.13 5.47
C VAL A 243 2.55 -15.37 6.04
N PRO A 244 2.07 -15.96 7.16
CA PRO A 244 2.76 -17.09 7.80
C PRO A 244 3.00 -18.30 6.87
N ALA A 245 2.11 -18.57 5.92
CA ALA A 245 2.33 -19.64 4.94
C ALA A 245 3.53 -19.35 4.02
N GLU A 246 3.73 -18.10 3.61
CA GLU A 246 4.88 -17.70 2.78
C GLU A 246 6.19 -17.71 3.60
N GLU A 247 6.13 -17.26 4.85
CA GLU A 247 7.30 -17.16 5.75
C GLU A 247 7.72 -18.54 6.30
N ASP A 248 6.79 -19.34 6.82
CA ASP A 248 7.11 -20.57 7.57
C ASP A 248 7.12 -21.83 6.68
N LEU A 249 6.17 -21.94 5.72
CA LEU A 249 6.04 -23.13 4.87
C LEU A 249 6.92 -23.04 3.63
N LEU A 250 6.87 -21.92 2.91
CA LEU A 250 7.65 -21.71 1.69
C LEU A 250 9.05 -21.14 1.96
N ASP A 251 9.26 -20.50 3.11
CA ASP A 251 10.51 -19.81 3.46
C ASP A 251 10.91 -18.79 2.37
N LEU A 252 9.93 -18.01 1.92
CA LEU A 252 10.15 -16.92 0.98
C LEU A 252 10.91 -15.78 1.66
N THR A 253 11.74 -15.11 0.88
CA THR A 253 12.49 -13.94 1.31
C THR A 253 11.62 -12.69 1.19
N HIS A 254 11.60 -11.89 2.26
CA HIS A 254 10.95 -10.60 2.30
C HIS A 254 11.65 -9.58 1.38
N GLY A 255 10.87 -8.88 0.56
CA GLY A 255 11.32 -7.72 -0.20
C GLY A 255 11.88 -6.60 0.69
N SER A 256 12.81 -5.81 0.15
CA SER A 256 13.30 -4.60 0.82
C SER A 256 12.32 -3.45 0.60
N LEU A 257 12.04 -2.67 1.64
CA LEU A 257 11.22 -1.46 1.54
C LEU A 257 11.84 -0.40 0.61
N GLU A 258 13.16 -0.47 0.35
CA GLU A 258 13.83 0.41 -0.62
C GLU A 258 13.43 0.10 -2.07
N GLN A 259 13.10 -1.15 -2.35
CA GLN A 259 12.67 -1.63 -3.66
C GLN A 259 11.17 -1.40 -3.90
N ALA A 260 10.39 -1.16 -2.84
CA ALA A 260 8.97 -0.87 -2.92
C ALA A 260 8.71 0.56 -3.43
N ARG A 261 9.02 0.79 -4.72
CA ARG A 261 8.87 2.08 -5.41
C ARG A 261 7.80 1.99 -6.50
N PRO A 262 7.20 3.13 -6.90
CA PRO A 262 6.23 3.12 -7.98
C PRO A 262 6.86 2.73 -9.32
N VAL A 263 6.20 1.87 -10.08
CA VAL A 263 6.55 1.57 -11.48
C VAL A 263 5.85 2.59 -12.39
N VAL A 264 6.62 3.26 -13.25
CA VAL A 264 6.08 4.31 -14.12
C VAL A 264 5.63 3.69 -15.44
N LEU A 265 4.33 3.71 -15.68
CA LEU A 265 3.70 3.37 -16.95
C LEU A 265 3.35 4.66 -17.71
N PRO A 266 3.12 4.61 -19.04
CA PRO A 266 2.81 5.82 -19.82
C PRO A 266 1.54 6.58 -19.38
N PHE A 267 0.69 5.95 -18.57
CA PHE A 267 -0.61 6.47 -18.11
C PHE A 267 -0.74 6.52 -16.57
N ALA A 268 0.20 5.95 -15.81
CA ALA A 268 0.10 5.86 -14.34
C ALA A 268 1.47 5.72 -13.66
N ARG A 269 1.55 6.11 -12.38
CA ARG A 269 2.62 5.69 -11.46
C ARG A 269 2.00 4.65 -10.52
N THR A 270 2.32 3.37 -10.71
CA THR A 270 1.65 2.27 -10.02
C THR A 270 2.41 1.84 -8.76
N GLY A 271 1.73 1.74 -7.63
CA GLY A 271 2.24 1.06 -6.44
C GLY A 271 1.80 -0.39 -6.44
N MET A 272 2.75 -1.34 -6.49
CA MET A 272 2.47 -2.75 -6.30
C MET A 272 2.32 -3.04 -4.81
N VAL A 273 1.19 -3.57 -4.38
CA VAL A 273 0.88 -3.90 -2.98
C VAL A 273 0.26 -5.30 -2.93
N ILE A 274 1.13 -6.32 -3.00
CA ILE A 274 0.72 -7.71 -3.12
C ILE A 274 0.11 -8.16 -1.79
N SER A 275 -1.18 -8.48 -1.82
CA SER A 275 -1.95 -8.94 -0.68
C SER A 275 -1.64 -8.19 0.61
N LYS A 276 -1.00 -8.85 1.59
CA LYS A 276 -0.60 -8.29 2.89
C LYS A 276 -0.02 -6.88 2.82
N ASP A 277 0.79 -6.54 1.81
CA ASP A 277 1.35 -5.19 1.60
C ASP A 277 0.27 -4.09 1.54
N ALA A 278 -0.94 -4.39 1.05
CA ALA A 278 -2.07 -3.47 0.94
C ALA A 278 -2.66 -3.05 2.30
N TRP A 279 -2.25 -3.70 3.40
CA TRP A 279 -2.60 -3.34 4.77
C TRP A 279 -1.44 -2.67 5.52
N MET A 280 -0.29 -2.43 4.89
CA MET A 280 0.92 -1.98 5.58
C MET A 280 1.01 -0.45 5.56
N PRO A 281 0.60 0.26 6.62
CA PRO A 281 0.36 1.70 6.56
C PRO A 281 1.63 2.52 6.32
N GLY A 282 2.79 2.07 6.82
CA GLY A 282 4.08 2.71 6.57
C GLY A 282 4.52 2.63 5.10
N LEU A 283 4.39 1.45 4.50
CA LEU A 283 4.63 1.24 3.06
C LEU A 283 3.69 2.10 2.19
N LEU A 284 2.41 2.17 2.55
CA LEU A 284 1.41 2.92 1.79
C LEU A 284 1.60 4.44 1.91
N GLU A 285 2.00 4.97 3.07
CA GLU A 285 2.41 6.39 3.19
C GLU A 285 3.66 6.69 2.35
N ARG A 286 4.62 5.74 2.30
CA ARG A 286 5.83 5.88 1.47
C ARG A 286 5.49 5.92 -0.02
N LEU A 287 4.64 5.02 -0.52
CA LEU A 287 4.21 4.99 -1.92
C LEU A 287 3.45 6.26 -2.32
N ASP A 288 2.60 6.81 -1.44
CA ASP A 288 1.91 8.08 -1.66
C ASP A 288 2.90 9.26 -1.76
N ALA A 289 3.92 9.29 -0.89
CA ALA A 289 4.99 10.28 -0.95
C ALA A 289 5.86 10.15 -2.21
N LEU A 290 6.07 8.93 -2.72
CA LEU A 290 6.77 8.66 -3.97
C LEU A 290 5.93 8.98 -5.23
N GLY A 291 4.66 9.39 -5.04
CA GLY A 291 3.78 9.85 -6.12
C GLY A 291 3.01 8.72 -6.83
N ALA A 292 2.85 7.55 -6.22
CA ALA A 292 1.94 6.54 -6.76
C ALA A 292 0.51 7.08 -6.80
N ASN A 293 -0.19 6.82 -7.92
CA ASN A 293 -1.55 7.28 -8.14
C ASN A 293 -2.54 6.16 -8.48
N VAL A 294 -2.04 4.94 -8.69
CA VAL A 294 -2.84 3.72 -8.80
C VAL A 294 -2.18 2.64 -7.95
N MET A 295 -2.96 1.93 -7.15
CA MET A 295 -2.51 0.72 -6.47
C MET A 295 -2.91 -0.50 -7.30
N LEU A 296 -1.99 -1.46 -7.42
CA LEU A 296 -2.26 -2.79 -7.94
C LEU A 296 -2.15 -3.76 -6.76
N GLN A 297 -3.26 -4.43 -6.45
CA GLN A 297 -3.40 -5.30 -5.29
C GLN A 297 -3.74 -6.72 -5.76
N PRO A 298 -2.78 -7.51 -6.30
CA PRO A 298 -2.99 -8.93 -6.56
C PRO A 298 -3.32 -9.67 -5.26
N GLU A 299 -4.36 -10.53 -5.29
CA GLU A 299 -4.85 -11.22 -4.09
C GLU A 299 -5.06 -12.72 -4.27
N ALA A 300 -4.74 -13.47 -3.20
CA ALA A 300 -5.07 -14.87 -3.00
C ALA A 300 -5.64 -15.13 -1.60
N PHE A 301 -6.95 -14.85 -1.42
CA PHE A 301 -7.65 -14.95 -0.13
C PHE A 301 -8.86 -15.89 -0.12
N SER A 302 -9.08 -16.51 1.06
CA SER A 302 -10.36 -17.05 1.52
C SER A 302 -11.14 -15.98 2.30
N GLY A 303 -12.11 -16.33 3.16
CA GLY A 303 -12.70 -15.38 4.09
C GLY A 303 -13.99 -14.70 3.63
N TRP A 304 -14.41 -14.85 2.37
CA TRP A 304 -15.60 -14.15 1.84
C TRP A 304 -16.89 -14.70 2.42
N ALA A 305 -17.10 -16.01 2.29
CA ALA A 305 -18.14 -16.74 3.02
C ALA A 305 -17.62 -18.01 3.72
N VAL A 306 -16.36 -18.36 3.49
CA VAL A 306 -15.62 -19.39 4.23
C VAL A 306 -14.86 -18.71 5.37
N GLU A 307 -15.08 -19.14 6.61
CA GLU A 307 -14.42 -18.53 7.77
C GLU A 307 -12.92 -18.86 7.83
N GLU A 308 -12.10 -17.85 8.07
CA GLU A 308 -10.69 -18.04 8.46
C GLU A 308 -10.54 -18.03 9.98
N PHE A 309 -11.35 -17.20 10.63
CA PHE A 309 -11.51 -17.13 12.08
C PHE A 309 -12.98 -17.29 12.43
N GLU A 310 -13.27 -17.96 13.55
CA GLU A 310 -14.67 -18.18 13.94
C GLU A 310 -15.48 -16.87 13.97
N GLY A 311 -16.57 -16.84 13.20
CA GLY A 311 -17.48 -15.71 13.16
C GLY A 311 -17.06 -14.53 12.30
N ASP A 312 -15.90 -14.56 11.63
CA ASP A 312 -15.40 -13.44 10.84
C ASP A 312 -16.11 -13.22 9.50
N TRP A 313 -15.82 -12.08 8.87
CA TRP A 313 -16.32 -11.73 7.54
C TRP A 313 -15.28 -10.88 6.82
N LEU A 314 -14.43 -11.51 5.99
CA LEU A 314 -13.29 -10.83 5.38
C LEU A 314 -13.66 -9.62 4.49
N PRO A 315 -14.84 -9.54 3.85
CA PRO A 315 -15.25 -8.32 3.16
C PRO A 315 -15.19 -7.06 4.05
N ASP A 316 -15.39 -7.20 5.37
CA ASP A 316 -15.24 -6.10 6.32
C ASP A 316 -13.76 -5.68 6.44
N ILE A 317 -12.84 -6.64 6.52
CA ILE A 317 -11.41 -6.37 6.66
C ILE A 317 -10.80 -5.81 5.36
N VAL A 318 -11.26 -6.27 4.21
CA VAL A 318 -10.77 -5.84 2.89
C VAL A 318 -11.05 -4.36 2.66
N ARG A 319 -12.11 -3.80 3.24
CA ARG A 319 -12.36 -2.35 3.19
C ARG A 319 -11.21 -1.53 3.81
N GLN A 320 -10.45 -2.09 4.77
CA GLN A 320 -9.28 -1.42 5.35
C GLN A 320 -8.05 -1.35 4.42
N SER A 321 -8.07 -2.05 3.28
CA SER A 321 -6.98 -2.12 2.28
C SER A 321 -7.12 -1.01 1.22
N GLY A 322 -6.99 -1.34 -0.07
CA GLY A 322 -7.00 -0.40 -1.18
C GLY A 322 -8.17 0.59 -1.18
N TRP A 323 -9.38 0.19 -0.73
CA TRP A 323 -10.50 1.13 -0.59
C TRP A 323 -10.17 2.27 0.39
N ALA A 324 -9.81 1.96 1.64
CA ALA A 324 -9.50 2.98 2.66
C ALA A 324 -8.33 3.86 2.21
N HIS A 325 -7.33 3.28 1.53
CA HIS A 325 -6.17 4.00 1.03
C HIS A 325 -6.51 4.95 -0.13
N THR A 326 -7.45 4.60 -1.02
CA THR A 326 -8.00 5.54 -2.02
C THR A 326 -8.82 6.67 -1.39
N GLN A 327 -9.45 6.45 -0.23
CA GLN A 327 -10.20 7.50 0.45
C GLN A 327 -9.32 8.43 1.25
N ARG A 328 -8.29 7.93 1.96
CA ARG A 328 -7.56 8.72 2.96
C ARG A 328 -6.34 9.47 2.44
N HIS A 329 -5.78 9.06 1.30
CA HIS A 329 -4.56 9.61 0.73
C HIS A 329 -4.86 10.40 -0.54
N ALA A 330 -4.20 11.55 -0.69
CA ALA A 330 -4.48 12.44 -1.81
C ALA A 330 -3.89 11.94 -3.14
N GLY A 331 -2.83 11.12 -3.12
CA GLY A 331 -2.18 10.61 -4.33
C GLY A 331 -2.91 9.43 -4.97
N PHE A 332 -3.35 8.44 -4.17
CA PHE A 332 -4.03 7.25 -4.68
C PHE A 332 -5.42 7.58 -5.25
N ARG A 333 -5.62 7.32 -6.54
CA ARG A 333 -6.88 7.61 -7.26
C ARG A 333 -7.75 6.40 -7.42
N HIS A 334 -7.10 5.28 -7.68
CA HIS A 334 -7.74 4.01 -7.99
C HIS A 334 -6.95 2.87 -7.39
N ASN A 335 -7.63 1.76 -7.13
CA ASN A 335 -7.02 0.47 -6.82
C ASN A 335 -7.59 -0.59 -7.76
N VAL A 336 -6.76 -1.52 -8.22
CA VAL A 336 -7.19 -2.67 -9.03
C VAL A 336 -6.82 -3.96 -8.31
N THR A 337 -7.83 -4.75 -7.95
CA THR A 337 -7.69 -5.96 -7.14
C THR A 337 -8.19 -7.18 -7.89
N PRO A 338 -7.31 -7.94 -8.56
CA PRO A 338 -7.67 -9.26 -9.08
C PRO A 338 -7.57 -10.34 -8.00
N CYS A 339 -8.56 -11.22 -7.98
CA CYS A 339 -8.66 -12.35 -7.05
C CYS A 339 -8.52 -13.69 -7.79
N ILE A 340 -7.68 -14.59 -7.28
CA ILE A 340 -7.70 -16.00 -7.67
C ILE A 340 -8.83 -16.73 -6.93
N LYS A 341 -9.38 -17.78 -7.53
CA LYS A 341 -10.46 -18.61 -6.96
C LYS A 341 -10.16 -20.09 -7.09
N GLY A 342 -10.88 -20.89 -6.32
CA GLY A 342 -10.86 -22.35 -6.42
C GLY A 342 -10.26 -23.02 -5.21
N ASN A 343 -10.34 -24.35 -5.21
CA ASN A 343 -9.73 -25.20 -4.22
C ASN A 343 -8.40 -25.76 -4.76
N LEU A 344 -7.32 -25.49 -4.03
CA LEU A 344 -6.04 -26.15 -4.24
C LEU A 344 -5.68 -26.92 -2.97
N LEU A 345 -5.95 -28.22 -2.98
CA LEU A 345 -5.85 -29.09 -1.80
C LEU A 345 -6.84 -28.60 -0.72
N ASP A 346 -6.35 -28.24 0.46
CA ASP A 346 -7.09 -27.60 1.55
C ASP A 346 -7.01 -26.07 1.53
N LEU A 347 -6.32 -25.46 0.56
CA LEU A 347 -6.37 -24.01 0.32
C LEU A 347 -7.65 -23.65 -0.41
N VAL A 348 -8.29 -22.59 0.04
CA VAL A 348 -9.56 -22.08 -0.49
C VAL A 348 -9.35 -20.64 -0.92
N PHE A 349 -9.86 -20.29 -2.10
CA PHE A 349 -9.88 -18.92 -2.57
C PHE A 349 -11.29 -18.54 -3.06
N ASP A 350 -11.93 -17.57 -2.40
CA ASP A 350 -13.34 -17.21 -2.64
C ASP A 350 -13.61 -15.71 -2.76
N CYS A 351 -12.55 -14.91 -2.96
CA CYS A 351 -12.62 -13.46 -2.98
C CYS A 351 -13.20 -12.85 -4.28
N GLN A 352 -13.77 -11.64 -4.18
CA GLN A 352 -14.33 -10.88 -5.29
C GLN A 352 -13.30 -9.88 -5.85
N SER A 353 -12.97 -9.99 -7.13
CA SER A 353 -12.14 -8.99 -7.83
C SER A 353 -12.88 -7.65 -7.89
N HIS A 354 -12.16 -6.54 -7.80
CA HIS A 354 -12.79 -5.23 -7.74
C HIS A 354 -11.88 -4.09 -8.17
N VAL A 355 -12.49 -2.95 -8.45
CA VAL A 355 -11.81 -1.67 -8.70
C VAL A 355 -12.41 -0.62 -7.77
N THR A 356 -11.54 0.13 -7.08
CA THR A 356 -11.95 1.24 -6.20
C THR A 356 -11.54 2.59 -6.80
N ASN A 357 -12.26 3.63 -6.40
CA ASN A 357 -11.98 5.03 -6.74
C ASN A 357 -12.16 5.93 -5.52
N VAL A 358 -11.59 7.15 -5.57
CA VAL A 358 -11.99 8.23 -4.64
C VAL A 358 -13.50 8.43 -4.76
N SER A 359 -14.22 8.38 -3.63
CA SER A 359 -15.68 8.47 -3.61
C SER A 359 -16.19 9.80 -4.17
N ARG A 360 -17.35 9.76 -4.82
CA ARG A 360 -18.09 10.95 -5.24
C ARG A 360 -19.56 10.81 -4.87
N LEU A 361 -20.21 11.93 -4.56
CA LEU A 361 -21.60 11.92 -4.09
C LEU A 361 -22.61 11.51 -5.17
N ASP A 362 -22.23 11.62 -6.44
CA ASP A 362 -23.02 11.19 -7.60
C ASP A 362 -22.71 9.75 -8.04
N ASP A 363 -21.72 9.09 -7.44
CA ASP A 363 -21.44 7.69 -7.69
C ASP A 363 -22.58 6.80 -7.19
N VAL A 364 -22.77 5.66 -7.84
CA VAL A 364 -23.70 4.62 -7.39
C VAL A 364 -23.03 3.80 -6.28
N PRO A 365 -23.58 3.73 -5.05
CA PRO A 365 -23.03 2.87 -4.01
C PRO A 365 -23.05 1.40 -4.45
N ARG A 366 -21.96 0.68 -4.16
CA ARG A 366 -21.83 -0.77 -4.39
C ARG A 366 -21.40 -1.47 -3.12
N THR A 367 -21.32 -2.79 -3.15
CA THR A 367 -21.01 -3.58 -1.96
C THR A 367 -20.37 -4.91 -2.34
N PHE A 368 -19.54 -5.44 -1.43
CA PHE A 368 -19.21 -6.86 -1.44
C PHE A 368 -20.38 -7.67 -0.87
N ILE A 369 -20.35 -8.99 -1.03
CA ILE A 369 -21.36 -9.83 -0.38
C ILE A 369 -21.36 -9.64 1.14
N GLY A 370 -22.55 -9.75 1.74
CA GLY A 370 -22.73 -9.65 3.19
C GLY A 370 -22.35 -8.29 3.75
N GLN A 371 -22.48 -7.21 2.97
CA GLN A 371 -22.26 -5.82 3.39
C GLN A 371 -23.39 -4.89 2.95
N ASP A 372 -23.50 -3.72 3.59
CA ASP A 372 -24.36 -2.65 3.10
C ASP A 372 -23.64 -1.82 2.02
N PRO A 373 -24.35 -1.21 1.05
CA PRO A 373 -23.70 -0.42 -0.01
C PRO A 373 -23.02 0.86 0.47
N TYR A 374 -21.86 1.17 -0.12
CA TYR A 374 -21.05 2.36 0.14
C TYR A 374 -20.39 2.91 -1.13
N LEU A 375 -19.89 4.15 -1.07
CA LEU A 375 -19.24 4.84 -2.19
C LEU A 375 -17.77 4.44 -2.36
N GLY A 376 -17.19 4.72 -3.53
CA GLY A 376 -15.77 4.46 -3.81
C GLY A 376 -15.46 3.04 -4.32
N LEU A 377 -16.50 2.24 -4.60
CA LEU A 377 -16.40 1.00 -5.36
C LEU A 377 -16.86 1.24 -6.80
N THR A 378 -15.95 1.15 -7.77
CA THR A 378 -16.25 1.36 -9.19
C THR A 378 -16.93 0.15 -9.79
N THR A 379 -16.39 -1.04 -9.53
CA THR A 379 -16.98 -2.33 -9.93
C THR A 379 -16.52 -3.43 -8.98
N VAL A 380 -17.36 -4.46 -8.82
CA VAL A 380 -17.11 -5.63 -7.97
C VAL A 380 -17.62 -6.85 -8.73
N GLU A 381 -16.80 -7.87 -8.82
CA GLU A 381 -17.14 -9.16 -9.39
C GLU A 381 -18.31 -9.80 -8.63
N PRO A 382 -19.32 -10.38 -9.28
CA PRO A 382 -20.34 -11.15 -8.59
C PRO A 382 -19.72 -12.28 -7.76
N TRP A 383 -20.39 -12.67 -6.68
CA TRP A 383 -20.04 -13.90 -5.97
C TRP A 383 -20.91 -15.06 -6.43
N ALA A 384 -20.63 -16.27 -5.94
CA ALA A 384 -21.32 -17.52 -6.31
C ALA A 384 -22.86 -17.43 -6.34
N ILE A 385 -23.44 -16.61 -5.46
CA ILE A 385 -24.83 -16.15 -5.56
C ILE A 385 -24.92 -14.65 -5.28
N GLU A 386 -26.00 -14.03 -5.75
CA GLU A 386 -26.36 -12.67 -5.34
C GLU A 386 -26.62 -12.62 -3.83
N ASP A 387 -26.25 -11.50 -3.23
CA ASP A 387 -26.60 -11.23 -1.84
C ASP A 387 -28.13 -11.14 -1.68
N PRO A 388 -28.75 -11.91 -0.75
CA PRO A 388 -30.19 -11.88 -0.54
C PRO A 388 -30.80 -10.49 -0.25
N GLY A 389 -30.00 -9.58 0.31
CA GLY A 389 -30.40 -8.19 0.58
C GLY A 389 -31.59 -8.04 1.56
N PRO A 390 -32.07 -6.80 1.75
CA PRO A 390 -33.25 -6.53 2.57
C PRO A 390 -34.53 -7.19 2.01
N PRO A 391 -35.49 -7.61 2.87
CA PRO A 391 -35.61 -7.28 4.28
C PRO A 391 -34.84 -8.20 5.25
N ALA A 392 -34.00 -9.12 4.77
CA ALA A 392 -33.17 -9.95 5.64
C ALA A 392 -32.15 -9.08 6.40
N SER A 393 -31.88 -9.41 7.67
CA SER A 393 -30.82 -8.76 8.42
C SER A 393 -29.44 -9.13 7.84
N LEU A 394 -28.41 -8.34 8.15
CA LEU A 394 -27.04 -8.64 7.75
C LEU A 394 -26.59 -10.03 8.21
N GLU A 395 -26.92 -10.40 9.45
CA GLU A 395 -26.66 -11.73 10.01
C GLU A 395 -27.35 -12.85 9.21
N GLN A 396 -28.62 -12.66 8.81
CA GLN A 396 -29.35 -13.63 8.00
C GLN A 396 -28.78 -13.77 6.59
N ARG A 397 -28.38 -12.64 5.97
CA ARG A 397 -27.71 -12.62 4.68
C ARG A 397 -26.40 -13.40 4.74
N ARG A 398 -25.53 -13.08 5.71
CA ARG A 398 -24.25 -13.78 5.94
C ARG A 398 -24.46 -15.27 6.22
N ALA A 399 -25.46 -15.66 7.00
CA ALA A 399 -25.75 -17.08 7.26
C ALA A 399 -26.11 -17.88 5.99
N ILE A 400 -26.87 -17.27 5.06
CA ILE A 400 -27.19 -17.90 3.76
C ILE A 400 -25.92 -18.08 2.93
N LEU A 401 -25.09 -17.03 2.86
CA LEU A 401 -23.84 -17.04 2.11
C LEU A 401 -22.85 -18.06 2.71
N ARG A 402 -22.69 -18.12 4.04
CA ARG A 402 -21.85 -19.12 4.73
C ARG A 402 -22.26 -20.54 4.40
N ASN A 403 -23.56 -20.84 4.42
CA ASN A 403 -24.03 -22.18 4.08
C ASN A 403 -23.70 -22.58 2.63
N LEU A 404 -23.64 -21.62 1.71
CA LEU A 404 -23.12 -21.89 0.37
C LEU A 404 -21.61 -22.08 0.38
N GLY A 405 -20.86 -21.22 1.09
CA GLY A 405 -19.40 -21.33 1.26
C GLY A 405 -18.98 -22.72 1.75
N GLU A 406 -19.64 -23.25 2.78
CA GLU A 406 -19.41 -24.62 3.31
C GLU A 406 -19.55 -25.72 2.24
N ARG A 407 -20.40 -25.52 1.23
CA ARG A 407 -20.63 -26.48 0.15
C ARG A 407 -19.58 -26.37 -0.95
N LEU A 408 -18.91 -25.22 -1.07
CA LEU A 408 -17.82 -24.99 -2.02
C LEU A 408 -16.49 -25.58 -1.51
N LEU A 409 -16.33 -25.76 -0.19
CA LEU A 409 -15.12 -26.26 0.46
C LEU A 409 -14.63 -27.60 -0.09
N PRO A 410 -13.30 -27.84 -0.07
CA PRO A 410 -12.72 -29.12 -0.48
C PRO A 410 -13.23 -30.25 0.41
N GLY A 411 -13.62 -31.37 -0.21
CA GLY A 411 -14.13 -32.54 0.49
C GLY A 411 -15.55 -32.40 1.08
N SER A 412 -16.31 -31.36 0.71
CA SER A 412 -17.71 -31.19 1.13
C SER A 412 -18.62 -32.31 0.63
N GLY A 413 -18.26 -32.93 -0.51
CA GLY A 413 -19.07 -33.95 -1.19
C GLY A 413 -20.35 -33.40 -1.84
N ASP A 414 -20.54 -32.08 -1.85
CA ASP A 414 -21.65 -31.41 -2.52
C ASP A 414 -21.34 -31.25 -4.02
N PRO A 415 -22.33 -31.30 -4.93
CA PRO A 415 -22.11 -31.00 -6.34
C PRO A 415 -21.55 -29.60 -6.63
N LEU A 416 -21.61 -28.68 -5.66
CA LEU A 416 -21.01 -27.35 -5.75
C LEU A 416 -19.55 -27.30 -5.29
N GLU A 417 -18.97 -28.40 -4.80
CA GLU A 417 -17.55 -28.43 -4.43
C GLU A 417 -16.69 -27.88 -5.58
N ASP A 418 -15.82 -26.91 -5.27
CA ASP A 418 -14.94 -26.22 -6.23
C ASP A 418 -15.67 -25.47 -7.39
N GLN A 419 -16.98 -25.22 -7.27
CA GLN A 419 -17.76 -24.46 -8.25
C GLN A 419 -17.81 -22.96 -7.91
N TYR A 420 -16.64 -22.35 -7.70
CA TYR A 420 -16.53 -20.90 -7.47
C TYR A 420 -16.91 -20.12 -8.73
N HIS A 421 -17.59 -18.99 -8.53
CA HIS A 421 -17.84 -18.03 -9.60
C HIS A 421 -16.57 -17.22 -9.87
N ALA A 422 -16.29 -16.98 -11.14
CA ALA A 422 -15.09 -16.29 -11.58
C ALA A 422 -15.36 -15.55 -12.88
N GLU A 423 -15.10 -14.25 -12.87
CA GLU A 423 -15.27 -13.34 -13.99
C GLU A 423 -14.19 -12.25 -13.98
N VAL A 424 -13.88 -11.72 -15.16
CA VAL A 424 -13.07 -10.51 -15.30
C VAL A 424 -13.96 -9.27 -15.13
N VAL A 425 -13.58 -8.37 -14.22
CA VAL A 425 -14.18 -7.03 -14.13
C VAL A 425 -13.26 -5.98 -14.75
N ALA A 426 -13.85 -4.96 -15.35
CA ALA A 426 -13.10 -3.93 -16.06
C ALA A 426 -13.62 -2.53 -15.76
N ALA A 427 -12.71 -1.55 -15.81
CA ALA A 427 -13.04 -0.15 -15.66
C ALA A 427 -12.19 0.76 -16.55
N ASP A 428 -12.79 1.83 -17.04
CA ASP A 428 -12.12 2.94 -17.69
C ASP A 428 -11.72 3.98 -16.63
N LEU A 429 -10.41 4.07 -16.36
CA LEU A 429 -9.87 4.92 -15.31
C LEU A 429 -9.53 6.31 -15.85
N GLU A 430 -9.91 7.34 -15.08
CA GLU A 430 -9.46 8.70 -15.31
C GLU A 430 -8.19 8.94 -14.50
N LEU A 431 -7.06 9.07 -15.20
CA LEU A 431 -5.76 9.42 -14.66
C LEU A 431 -5.23 10.60 -15.46
N ARG A 432 -5.33 11.77 -14.86
CA ARG A 432 -4.93 13.00 -15.52
C ARG A 432 -3.42 13.05 -15.48
N SER A 433 -2.78 13.17 -16.64
CA SER A 433 -1.31 13.12 -16.75
C SER A 433 -0.61 14.23 -15.98
N ASP A 434 -1.34 15.31 -15.67
CA ASP A 434 -0.91 16.41 -14.80
C ASP A 434 -1.27 16.19 -13.32
N GLY A 435 -1.84 15.04 -12.94
CA GLY A 435 -2.22 14.68 -11.57
C GLY A 435 -3.46 15.40 -11.03
N ARG A 436 -4.14 16.22 -11.84
CA ARG A 436 -5.18 17.12 -11.37
C ARG A 436 -6.46 16.38 -10.91
N PHE A 437 -7.03 16.87 -9.83
CA PHE A 437 -8.32 16.49 -9.27
C PHE A 437 -9.48 17.12 -10.07
N PRO A 438 -10.72 16.61 -9.94
CA PRO A 438 -11.92 17.36 -10.29
C PRO A 438 -11.98 18.68 -9.50
N GLU A 439 -12.31 19.78 -10.17
CA GLU A 439 -12.54 21.06 -9.51
C GLU A 439 -13.90 21.03 -8.80
N SER A 440 -13.92 21.36 -7.50
CA SER A 440 -15.14 21.42 -6.68
C SER A 440 -15.46 22.86 -6.24
N GLY A 441 -14.44 23.70 -6.03
CA GLY A 441 -14.61 25.09 -5.61
C GLY A 441 -14.90 25.27 -4.11
N ASP A 442 -15.32 26.47 -3.74
CA ASP A 442 -15.52 26.87 -2.35
C ASP A 442 -16.93 26.58 -1.84
N GLY A 443 -17.02 26.11 -0.60
CA GLY A 443 -18.26 25.89 0.14
C GLY A 443 -18.58 27.01 1.14
N ALA A 444 -19.42 26.65 2.11
CA ALA A 444 -19.71 27.49 3.26
C ALA A 444 -18.49 27.59 4.18
N PRO A 445 -18.24 28.73 4.84
CA PRO A 445 -17.17 28.84 5.83
C PRO A 445 -17.34 27.81 6.95
N GLY A 446 -16.23 27.18 7.36
CA GLY A 446 -16.17 26.33 8.55
C GLY A 446 -16.27 27.12 9.85
N ALA A 447 -16.15 26.44 10.99
CA ALA A 447 -16.34 27.04 12.31
C ALA A 447 -15.34 28.17 12.62
N PHE A 448 -14.13 28.12 12.05
CA PHE A 448 -13.11 29.16 12.17
C PHE A 448 -13.16 30.21 11.04
N GLY A 449 -14.20 30.18 10.21
CA GLY A 449 -14.38 31.09 9.09
C GLY A 449 -13.81 30.56 7.78
N ARG A 450 -13.48 31.46 6.86
CA ARG A 450 -12.93 31.09 5.54
C ARG A 450 -11.43 30.82 5.65
N SER A 451 -11.01 29.76 4.98
CA SER A 451 -9.60 29.42 4.86
C SER A 451 -8.89 30.32 3.85
N SER A 452 -7.56 30.44 3.96
CA SER A 452 -6.71 31.16 3.00
C SER A 452 -5.56 30.28 2.52
N LEU A 453 -5.01 30.59 1.34
CA LEU A 453 -3.76 29.99 0.89
C LEU A 453 -2.62 30.49 1.78
N VAL A 454 -1.72 29.58 2.16
CA VAL A 454 -0.48 29.97 2.85
C VAL A 454 0.47 30.70 1.89
N ALA A 455 0.64 30.17 0.68
CA ALA A 455 1.37 30.81 -0.41
C ALA A 455 0.88 30.32 -1.78
N GLU A 456 1.02 31.18 -2.79
CA GLU A 456 0.77 30.81 -4.18
C GLU A 456 1.76 29.71 -4.63
N PRO A 457 1.31 28.76 -5.47
CA PRO A 457 2.19 27.74 -6.03
C PRO A 457 3.18 28.38 -7.02
N ARG A 458 4.38 27.83 -7.14
CA ARG A 458 5.38 28.30 -8.14
C ARG A 458 4.84 28.21 -9.58
N ALA A 459 3.99 27.23 -9.84
CA ALA A 459 3.24 27.11 -11.09
C ALA A 459 1.84 26.53 -10.82
N ALA A 460 0.85 26.91 -11.63
CA ALA A 460 -0.55 26.56 -11.40
C ALA A 460 -0.82 25.05 -11.37
N GLN A 461 0.02 24.25 -12.02
CA GLN A 461 -0.11 22.79 -12.12
C GLN A 461 0.69 22.01 -11.07
N MET A 462 1.43 22.69 -10.18
CA MET A 462 2.18 22.01 -9.12
C MET A 462 1.26 21.69 -7.95
N HIS A 463 1.40 20.52 -7.34
CA HIS A 463 0.72 20.16 -6.10
C HIS A 463 1.47 20.71 -4.90
N GLN A 464 0.76 21.09 -3.84
CA GLN A 464 1.33 21.38 -2.51
C GLN A 464 0.82 20.30 -1.55
N ARG A 465 1.71 19.42 -1.07
CA ARG A 465 1.33 18.18 -0.37
C ARG A 465 2.07 17.99 0.95
N PHE A 466 1.50 17.17 1.82
CA PHE A 466 2.07 16.83 3.14
C PHE A 466 2.50 18.09 3.93
N PRO A 467 1.56 19.00 4.26
CA PRO A 467 1.90 20.16 5.05
C PRO A 467 2.38 19.75 6.44
N ALA A 468 3.29 20.54 6.99
CA ALA A 468 3.72 20.50 8.38
C ALA A 468 3.61 21.91 8.98
N LEU A 469 3.23 22.00 10.25
CA LEU A 469 2.99 23.26 10.96
C LEU A 469 3.63 23.21 12.34
N ALA A 470 4.33 24.28 12.71
CA ALA A 470 4.69 24.57 14.09
C ALA A 470 4.36 26.02 14.40
N VAL A 471 3.79 26.24 15.59
CA VAL A 471 3.35 27.55 16.08
C VAL A 471 3.78 27.68 17.52
N ASP A 472 4.33 28.85 17.86
CA ASP A 472 4.51 29.29 19.23
C ASP A 472 3.92 30.71 19.41
N ASP A 473 4.16 31.31 20.58
CA ASP A 473 3.61 32.62 20.94
C ASP A 473 4.16 33.78 20.10
N ASP A 474 5.28 33.59 19.40
CA ASP A 474 6.05 34.64 18.72
C ASP A 474 6.15 34.42 17.19
N ALA A 475 6.08 33.18 16.71
CA ALA A 475 6.30 32.80 15.32
C ALA A 475 5.47 31.58 14.90
N ALA A 476 5.31 31.43 13.59
CA ALA A 476 4.75 30.25 12.96
C ALA A 476 5.61 29.86 11.76
N ILE A 477 5.74 28.55 11.53
CA ILE A 477 6.42 27.99 10.36
C ILE A 477 5.55 26.93 9.72
N VAL A 478 5.47 26.96 8.39
CA VAL A 478 4.76 25.97 7.57
C VAL A 478 5.71 25.45 6.50
N ALA A 479 5.70 24.14 6.25
CA ALA A 479 6.44 23.55 5.14
C ALA A 479 5.60 22.50 4.41
N TRP A 480 5.89 22.26 3.14
CA TRP A 480 5.23 21.24 2.31
C TRP A 480 6.12 20.82 1.15
N MET A 481 5.74 19.71 0.51
CA MET A 481 6.29 19.31 -0.80
C MET A 481 5.57 20.06 -1.91
N GLU A 482 6.30 20.64 -2.86
CA GLU A 482 5.74 21.30 -4.03
C GLU A 482 6.36 20.80 -5.34
N GLY A 483 5.51 20.35 -6.28
CA GLY A 483 5.95 19.90 -7.60
C GLY A 483 4.92 19.04 -8.33
N THR A 484 5.37 18.33 -9.36
CA THR A 484 4.60 17.22 -9.95
C THR A 484 4.71 15.99 -9.06
N LEU A 485 3.68 15.16 -9.02
CA LEU A 485 3.65 13.97 -8.15
C LEU A 485 4.91 13.12 -8.33
N GLY A 486 5.66 12.94 -7.24
CA GLY A 486 6.90 12.16 -7.15
C GLY A 486 8.19 12.90 -7.53
N ASP A 487 8.09 14.12 -8.06
CA ASP A 487 9.22 15.01 -8.42
C ASP A 487 9.12 16.36 -7.71
N GLU A 488 8.77 16.35 -6.41
CA GLU A 488 8.58 17.55 -5.61
C GLU A 488 9.87 18.08 -4.94
N ASN A 489 9.87 19.36 -4.57
CA ASN A 489 10.85 19.95 -3.66
C ASN A 489 10.18 20.47 -2.39
N VAL A 490 10.92 20.57 -1.29
CA VAL A 490 10.42 21.13 -0.04
C VAL A 490 10.46 22.66 -0.10
N ARG A 491 9.34 23.28 0.28
CA ARG A 491 9.24 24.72 0.55
C ARG A 491 8.90 24.94 2.01
N ALA A 492 9.48 25.96 2.60
CA ALA A 492 9.22 26.36 3.98
C ALA A 492 8.99 27.86 4.08
N PHE A 493 8.11 28.26 4.98
CA PHE A 493 7.65 29.62 5.15
C PHE A 493 7.57 29.98 6.62
N VAL A 494 8.08 31.16 6.97
CA VAL A 494 7.99 31.71 8.32
C VAL A 494 7.06 32.91 8.31
N GLU A 495 6.27 33.05 9.38
CA GLU A 495 5.39 34.20 9.57
C GLU A 495 6.17 35.53 9.50
N SER A 496 5.58 36.50 8.79
CA SER A 496 6.10 37.84 8.63
C SER A 496 4.94 38.84 8.61
N GLY A 497 4.66 39.45 9.76
CA GLY A 497 3.46 40.28 9.94
C GLY A 497 2.20 39.41 9.85
N ASP A 498 1.25 39.79 8.98
CA ASP A 498 0.01 39.04 8.77
C ASP A 498 0.13 37.94 7.69
N ALA A 499 1.31 37.76 7.10
CA ALA A 499 1.57 36.86 5.97
C ALA A 499 2.69 35.87 6.26
N PHE A 500 3.03 35.05 5.27
CA PHE A 500 4.14 34.10 5.31
C PHE A 500 5.21 34.48 4.27
N ALA A 501 6.48 34.44 4.67
CA ALA A 501 7.62 34.67 3.79
C ALA A 501 8.40 33.37 3.59
N GLU A 502 8.70 33.04 2.33
CA GLU A 502 9.48 31.84 2.00
C GLU A 502 10.90 31.94 2.55
N VAL A 503 11.35 30.86 3.17
CA VAL A 503 12.72 30.71 3.66
C VAL A 503 13.55 30.06 2.56
N THR A 504 14.72 30.65 2.27
CA THR A 504 15.70 30.01 1.39
C THR A 504 16.48 28.97 2.20
N LEU A 505 16.00 27.73 2.21
CA LEU A 505 16.78 26.56 2.62
C LEU A 505 17.74 26.26 1.47
N ARG A 506 19.05 26.32 1.72
CA ARG A 506 20.08 26.11 0.70
C ARG A 506 20.16 24.62 0.35
N THR A 507 19.27 24.16 -0.52
CA THR A 507 19.24 22.79 -1.05
C THR A 507 19.48 22.78 -2.54
N ASP A 508 20.02 21.67 -3.05
CA ASP A 508 20.04 21.44 -4.48
C ASP A 508 18.60 21.19 -4.93
N VAL A 509 18.01 22.18 -5.59
CA VAL A 509 16.63 22.11 -6.08
C VAL A 509 16.48 21.07 -7.19
N SER A 510 17.56 20.48 -7.70
CA SER A 510 17.47 19.34 -8.62
C SER A 510 17.15 18.01 -7.94
N LEU A 511 17.29 17.92 -6.62
CA LEU A 511 16.96 16.70 -5.87
C LEU A 511 15.49 16.68 -5.49
N VAL A 512 14.86 15.52 -5.59
CA VAL A 512 13.53 15.32 -5.04
C VAL A 512 13.62 15.36 -3.52
N GLN A 513 12.74 16.15 -2.90
CA GLN A 513 12.71 16.35 -1.45
C GLN A 513 11.30 16.06 -0.94
N ARG A 514 11.20 15.29 0.15
CA ARG A 514 9.88 14.85 0.64
C ARG A 514 9.68 14.97 2.14
N LEU A 515 8.42 14.78 2.53
CA LEU A 515 7.95 14.61 3.91
C LEU A 515 8.55 15.64 4.90
N PRO A 516 8.40 16.94 4.64
CA PRO A 516 8.97 17.93 5.55
C PRO A 516 8.31 17.89 6.93
N ARG A 517 9.08 18.20 7.97
CA ARG A 517 8.60 18.48 9.33
C ARG A 517 9.26 19.73 9.88
N VAL A 518 8.60 20.39 10.82
CA VAL A 518 9.01 21.70 11.33
C VAL A 518 8.90 21.79 12.84
N ALA A 519 9.80 22.55 13.46
CA ALA A 519 9.78 22.85 14.88
C ALA A 519 10.20 24.30 15.16
N LEU A 520 9.68 24.85 16.27
CA LEU A 520 10.01 26.18 16.77
C LEU A 520 10.47 26.10 18.23
N GLY A 521 11.33 27.04 18.61
CA GLY A 521 11.73 27.31 19.98
C GLY A 521 12.21 28.76 20.11
N ALA A 522 12.52 29.21 21.32
CA ALA A 522 12.91 30.61 21.57
C ALA A 522 14.13 31.04 20.72
N GLY A 523 13.88 31.81 19.64
CA GLY A 523 14.90 32.23 18.68
C GLY A 523 15.50 31.11 17.81
N ARG A 524 14.93 29.89 17.86
CA ARG A 524 15.38 28.70 17.13
C ARG A 524 14.26 28.17 16.24
N ALA A 525 14.62 27.64 15.07
CA ALA A 525 13.66 26.94 14.21
C ALA A 525 14.36 25.78 13.50
N ALA A 526 13.59 24.79 13.08
CA ALA A 526 14.09 23.68 12.28
C ALA A 526 13.07 23.31 11.20
N VAL A 527 13.59 22.95 10.03
CA VAL A 527 12.87 22.23 8.97
C VAL A 527 13.70 20.99 8.66
N VAL A 528 13.11 19.81 8.68
CA VAL A 528 13.76 18.57 8.29
C VAL A 528 13.01 17.93 7.12
N TRP A 529 13.70 17.25 6.23
CA TRP A 529 13.12 16.59 5.07
C TRP A 529 14.00 15.42 4.62
N GLU A 530 13.45 14.56 3.77
CA GLU A 530 14.24 13.56 3.05
C GLU A 530 14.72 14.09 1.70
N GLU A 531 15.92 13.69 1.27
CA GLU A 531 16.45 13.89 -0.08
C GLU A 531 16.70 12.55 -0.75
N GLU A 532 16.31 12.43 -2.01
CA GLU A 532 16.60 11.27 -2.85
C GLU A 532 17.88 11.47 -3.67
N LEU A 533 18.78 10.51 -3.59
CA LEU A 533 20.05 10.44 -4.33
C LEU A 533 20.18 9.07 -5.02
N ASP A 534 21.17 8.93 -5.90
CA ASP A 534 21.44 7.67 -6.61
C ASP A 534 21.81 6.54 -5.64
N GLU A 535 22.53 6.88 -4.57
CA GLU A 535 22.99 5.97 -3.52
C GLU A 535 21.92 5.63 -2.46
N GLY A 536 20.78 6.31 -2.45
CA GLY A 536 19.70 6.09 -1.48
C GLY A 536 19.04 7.37 -0.98
N THR A 537 18.20 7.23 0.06
CA THR A 537 17.51 8.38 0.69
C THR A 537 18.25 8.82 1.95
N ARG A 538 18.38 10.13 2.18
CA ARG A 538 18.96 10.69 3.40
C ARG A 538 18.05 11.70 4.07
N VAL A 539 18.28 11.94 5.36
CA VAL A 539 17.63 12.99 6.13
C VAL A 539 18.51 14.22 6.17
N VAL A 540 17.91 15.38 5.90
CA VAL A 540 18.56 16.69 5.89
C VAL A 540 17.83 17.63 6.84
N ALA A 541 18.58 18.50 7.50
CA ALA A 541 18.04 19.52 8.40
C ALA A 541 18.48 20.92 7.98
N GLY A 542 17.51 21.81 7.86
CA GLY A 542 17.69 23.25 7.89
C GLY A 542 17.46 23.75 9.31
N ILE A 543 18.49 24.32 9.95
CA ILE A 543 18.43 24.81 11.31
C ILE A 543 18.60 26.32 11.32
N ARG A 544 17.76 27.01 12.09
CA ARG A 544 17.88 28.44 12.35
C ARG A 544 18.38 28.66 13.77
N MET A 545 19.53 29.31 13.90
CA MET A 545 20.02 29.88 15.15
C MET A 545 20.48 31.31 14.91
N ASP A 546 20.22 32.21 15.87
CA ASP A 546 20.62 33.62 15.79
C ASP A 546 20.26 34.27 14.43
N GLU A 547 19.01 34.05 14.02
CA GLU A 547 18.41 34.49 12.76
C GLU A 547 19.00 33.90 11.47
N THR A 548 20.04 33.06 11.56
CA THR A 548 20.75 32.49 10.40
C THR A 548 20.33 31.04 10.16
N TRP A 549 20.00 30.71 8.91
CA TRP A 549 19.73 29.34 8.49
C TRP A 549 21.02 28.64 8.02
N THR A 550 21.26 27.44 8.53
CA THR A 550 22.28 26.50 8.07
C THR A 550 21.61 25.21 7.62
N VAL A 551 22.15 24.56 6.59
CA VAL A 551 21.66 23.28 6.09
C VAL A 551 22.77 22.25 6.24
N LEU A 552 22.43 21.06 6.73
CA LEU A 552 23.34 19.96 6.94
C LEU A 552 22.65 18.60 6.72
N ASN A 553 23.44 17.60 6.34
CA ASN A 553 22.98 16.22 6.25
C ASN A 553 23.02 15.60 7.65
N ILE A 554 21.92 14.96 8.06
CA ILE A 554 21.83 14.25 9.33
C ILE A 554 22.27 12.79 9.16
N THR A 555 21.91 12.17 8.03
CA THR A 555 22.27 10.79 7.71
C THR A 555 23.12 10.70 6.44
N ASP A 556 23.79 9.57 6.31
CA ASP A 556 24.60 9.19 5.14
C ASP A 556 23.93 7.99 4.45
N PRO A 557 23.39 8.17 3.23
CA PRO A 557 22.64 7.12 2.54
C PRO A 557 23.51 5.92 2.14
N GLU A 558 24.84 6.09 1.99
CA GLU A 558 25.75 4.96 1.71
C GLU A 558 25.89 4.01 2.90
N VAL A 559 25.62 4.51 4.12
CA VAL A 559 25.72 3.73 5.36
C VAL A 559 24.35 3.28 5.85
N ALA A 560 23.36 4.15 5.73
CA ALA A 560 22.03 3.97 6.31
C ALA A 560 20.99 4.80 5.54
N PRO A 561 20.32 4.21 4.54
CA PRO A 561 19.14 4.83 3.94
C PRO A 561 18.13 5.19 5.03
N ALA A 562 17.56 6.39 4.92
CA ALA A 562 16.71 6.94 5.97
C ALA A 562 15.60 7.82 5.38
N TRP A 563 14.40 7.76 5.95
CA TRP A 563 13.24 8.53 5.49
C TRP A 563 12.28 8.91 6.62
N ALA A 564 11.20 9.61 6.24
CA ALA A 564 10.11 10.04 7.12
C ALA A 564 10.59 10.72 8.43
N PRO A 565 11.39 11.81 8.33
CA PRO A 565 11.92 12.45 9.52
C PRO A 565 10.83 13.19 10.32
N ASP A 566 11.08 13.41 11.61
CA ASP A 566 10.36 14.36 12.45
C ASP A 566 11.33 15.18 13.31
N VAL A 567 10.89 16.33 13.81
CA VAL A 567 11.76 17.25 14.54
C VAL A 567 11.07 17.90 15.74
N ALA A 568 11.83 18.06 16.82
CA ALA A 568 11.45 18.84 17.99
C ALA A 568 12.59 19.75 18.45
N ILE A 569 12.23 20.83 19.12
CA ILE A 569 13.15 21.67 19.88
C ILE A 569 12.63 21.66 21.32
N ASP A 570 13.46 21.26 22.27
CA ASP A 570 13.11 21.36 23.68
C ASP A 570 12.99 22.84 24.07
N PRO A 571 11.81 23.32 24.48
CA PRO A 571 11.59 24.74 24.75
C PRO A 571 12.36 25.25 25.98
N VAL A 572 12.85 24.35 26.85
CA VAL A 572 13.59 24.71 28.07
C VAL A 572 15.10 24.68 27.81
N THR A 573 15.61 23.60 27.22
CA THR A 573 17.06 23.43 26.99
C THR A 573 17.52 24.03 25.67
N GLY A 574 16.61 24.22 24.70
CA GLY A 574 16.90 24.65 23.33
C GLY A 574 17.43 23.53 22.44
N ARG A 575 17.60 22.30 22.95
CA ARG A 575 18.18 21.15 22.23
C ARG A 575 17.36 20.80 20.99
N PHE A 576 18.03 20.55 19.88
CA PHE A 576 17.44 20.02 18.66
C PHE A 576 17.39 18.49 18.73
N LEU A 577 16.27 17.94 18.27
CA LEU A 577 15.99 16.50 18.23
C LEU A 577 15.41 16.17 16.87
N VAL A 578 16.07 15.31 16.11
CA VAL A 578 15.60 14.86 14.78
C VAL A 578 15.45 13.35 14.83
N THR A 579 14.26 12.83 14.56
CA THR A 579 13.99 11.39 14.44
C THR A 579 13.78 11.00 12.99
N TRP A 580 14.03 9.73 12.64
CA TRP A 580 13.73 9.18 11.32
C TRP A 580 13.56 7.65 11.39
N LEU A 581 13.11 7.07 10.28
CA LEU A 581 13.15 5.63 10.06
C LEU A 581 14.44 5.28 9.32
N ASP A 582 15.25 4.42 9.93
CA ASP A 582 16.59 4.05 9.48
C ASP A 582 16.63 2.60 9.02
N LEU A 583 17.26 2.33 7.88
CA LEU A 583 17.24 1.02 7.23
C LEU A 583 18.55 0.23 7.37
N ARG A 584 19.52 0.70 8.17
CA ARG A 584 20.83 0.04 8.30
C ARG A 584 20.78 -1.41 8.80
N ALA A 585 19.70 -1.78 9.47
CA ALA A 585 19.47 -3.13 9.98
C ALA A 585 18.59 -3.89 8.98
N GLY A 586 19.20 -4.70 8.12
CA GLY A 586 18.47 -5.60 7.20
C GLY A 586 17.53 -4.93 6.19
N GLY A 587 17.67 -3.62 5.94
CA GLY A 587 16.69 -2.88 5.14
C GLY A 587 15.34 -2.67 5.85
N ARG A 588 15.30 -2.88 7.17
CA ARG A 588 14.10 -2.76 8.02
C ARG A 588 14.06 -1.41 8.71
N ALA A 589 12.89 -0.79 8.70
CA ALA A 589 12.71 0.57 9.16
C ALA A 589 12.73 0.65 10.69
N LYS A 590 13.79 1.19 11.30
CA LYS A 590 13.93 1.35 12.76
C LYS A 590 13.89 2.81 13.19
N PRO A 591 13.26 3.16 14.32
CA PRO A 591 13.27 4.53 14.81
C PRO A 591 14.65 4.91 15.37
N TRP A 592 15.26 5.93 14.79
CA TRP A 592 16.52 6.53 15.24
C TRP A 592 16.32 8.00 15.59
N ILE A 593 17.24 8.53 16.39
CA ILE A 593 17.27 9.95 16.76
C ILE A 593 18.68 10.51 16.70
N ALA A 594 18.78 11.78 16.30
CA ALA A 594 19.96 12.61 16.45
C ALA A 594 19.63 13.78 17.37
N GLN A 595 20.53 14.08 18.30
CA GLN A 595 20.41 15.22 19.21
C GLN A 595 21.59 16.18 19.08
N SER A 596 21.34 17.48 19.23
CA SER A 596 22.38 18.50 19.27
C SER A 596 21.99 19.75 20.07
N ASP A 597 22.93 20.30 20.84
CA ASP A 597 22.77 21.58 21.56
C ASP A 597 23.19 22.80 20.73
N ASP A 598 24.15 22.60 19.82
CA ASP A 598 24.82 23.65 19.03
C ASP A 598 24.56 23.57 17.51
N ALA A 599 23.77 22.58 17.09
CA ALA A 599 23.46 22.24 15.69
C ALA A 599 24.69 21.91 14.82
N MET A 600 25.88 21.77 15.41
CA MET A 600 27.11 21.44 14.71
C MET A 600 27.52 20.00 14.97
N PHE A 601 27.42 19.53 16.21
CA PHE A 601 27.75 18.17 16.59
C PHE A 601 26.48 17.42 16.95
N TRP A 602 26.24 16.31 16.24
CA TRP A 602 25.06 15.48 16.39
C TRP A 602 25.45 14.11 16.93
N GLN A 603 24.75 13.67 17.98
CA GLN A 603 24.89 12.32 18.50
C GLN A 603 23.67 11.50 18.08
N LEU A 604 23.92 10.36 17.46
CA LEU A 604 22.89 9.46 16.94
C LEU A 604 22.72 8.26 17.89
N ASN A 605 21.47 7.90 18.22
CA ASN A 605 21.14 6.76 19.06
C ASN A 605 19.86 6.05 18.54
N PRO A 606 19.72 4.72 18.76
CA PRO A 606 18.45 4.04 18.54
C PRO A 606 17.41 4.46 19.58
N VAL A 607 16.13 4.53 19.17
CA VAL A 607 15.01 4.94 20.06
C VAL A 607 14.45 3.76 20.85
N ASP A 608 14.53 2.54 20.31
CA ASP A 608 14.08 1.33 21.00
C ASP A 608 15.18 0.27 21.01
N PRO A 609 15.98 0.18 22.09
CA PRO A 609 17.09 -0.76 22.15
C PRO A 609 16.65 -2.23 22.27
N ASP A 610 15.39 -2.52 22.60
CA ASP A 610 14.89 -3.89 22.79
C ASP A 610 14.31 -4.50 21.50
N ASN A 611 14.08 -3.69 20.46
CA ASN A 611 13.69 -4.23 19.16
C ASN A 611 14.92 -4.73 18.39
N THR A 612 15.34 -5.96 18.66
CA THR A 612 16.53 -6.59 18.07
C THR A 612 16.25 -7.41 16.80
N ILE A 613 15.08 -7.22 16.17
CA ILE A 613 14.69 -7.92 14.94
C ILE A 613 15.29 -7.19 13.73
N ASP A 614 16.39 -7.69 13.17
CA ASP A 614 17.13 -6.97 12.12
C ASP A 614 16.70 -7.35 10.69
N ASP A 615 16.52 -8.64 10.39
CA ASP A 615 16.31 -9.13 9.00
C ASP A 615 14.88 -9.60 8.71
N ASN A 616 13.88 -9.06 9.42
CA ASN A 616 12.48 -9.46 9.26
C ASN A 616 11.57 -8.22 9.38
N PRO A 617 10.51 -8.05 8.54
CA PRO A 617 9.57 -6.93 8.64
C PRO A 617 8.82 -6.82 9.96
N ARG A 618 8.79 -7.89 10.77
CA ARG A 618 8.38 -7.80 12.19
C ARG A 618 9.24 -6.77 12.95
N GLY A 619 10.41 -6.41 12.45
CA GLY A 619 11.22 -5.32 12.98
C GLY A 619 10.75 -3.91 12.62
N ASP A 620 9.85 -3.74 11.64
CA ASP A 620 9.57 -2.44 11.04
C ASP A 620 8.76 -1.52 11.94
N ALA A 621 9.11 -0.24 11.90
CA ALA A 621 8.39 0.87 12.49
C ALA A 621 7.91 1.86 11.43
N ALA A 622 6.87 2.62 11.77
CA ALA A 622 6.29 3.67 10.95
C ALA A 622 5.83 4.86 11.80
N PHE A 623 5.57 6.00 11.13
CA PHE A 623 5.01 7.21 11.74
C PHE A 623 5.77 7.73 12.98
N VAL A 624 7.10 7.70 12.99
CA VAL A 624 7.90 8.20 14.12
C VAL A 624 7.64 9.68 14.40
N ARG A 625 7.39 10.04 15.66
CA ARG A 625 7.14 11.41 16.15
C ARG A 625 7.93 11.71 17.40
N VAL A 626 8.47 12.92 17.51
CA VAL A 626 9.27 13.34 18.66
C VAL A 626 8.74 14.64 19.30
N LYS A 627 8.75 14.66 20.64
CA LYS A 627 8.55 15.86 21.46
C LYS A 627 9.44 15.82 22.69
N ALA A 628 9.80 16.99 23.21
CA ALA A 628 10.65 17.08 24.39
C ALA A 628 10.33 18.30 25.23
N ARG A 629 10.66 18.21 26.52
CA ARG A 629 10.56 19.30 27.47
C ARG A 629 11.46 19.06 28.67
N ASP A 630 12.26 20.04 29.04
CA ASP A 630 13.08 20.02 30.26
C ASP A 630 14.03 18.80 30.33
N GLY A 631 14.61 18.44 29.18
CA GLY A 631 15.53 17.31 29.04
C GLY A 631 14.86 15.94 28.84
N ALA A 632 13.57 15.80 29.16
CA ALA A 632 12.81 14.58 28.85
C ALA A 632 12.41 14.56 27.36
N VAL A 633 12.65 13.43 26.69
CA VAL A 633 12.35 13.21 25.27
C VAL A 633 11.38 12.03 25.14
N PHE A 634 10.32 12.24 24.39
CA PHE A 634 9.29 11.26 24.09
C PHE A 634 9.29 10.98 22.59
N VAL A 635 9.31 9.70 22.23
CA VAL A 635 9.20 9.26 20.83
C VAL A 635 8.06 8.26 20.71
N ALA A 636 7.05 8.59 19.92
CA ALA A 636 5.92 7.73 19.63
C ALA A 636 6.01 7.23 18.17
N PHE A 637 5.68 5.96 17.95
CA PHE A 637 5.71 5.33 16.63
C PHE A 637 4.78 4.12 16.62
N SER A 638 4.44 3.62 15.43
CA SER A 638 3.84 2.29 15.31
C SER A 638 4.92 1.27 14.91
N ASP A 639 4.82 0.03 15.33
CA ASP A 639 5.68 -1.05 14.83
C ASP A 639 4.94 -2.37 14.66
N PHE A 640 5.55 -3.28 13.89
CA PHE A 640 4.96 -4.54 13.45
C PHE A 640 5.47 -5.80 14.20
N ARG A 641 6.11 -5.65 15.36
CA ARG A 641 6.85 -6.77 16.01
C ARG A 641 6.01 -7.92 16.50
N GLU A 642 4.75 -7.65 16.81
CA GLU A 642 3.78 -8.65 17.26
C GLU A 642 2.89 -9.13 16.11
N PHE A 643 3.33 -9.00 14.85
CA PHE A 643 2.50 -9.24 13.65
C PHE A 643 1.22 -8.38 13.69
N SER A 644 1.37 -7.16 14.18
CA SER A 644 0.31 -6.15 14.34
C SER A 644 0.98 -4.80 14.38
N TRP A 645 0.37 -3.80 13.73
CA TRP A 645 0.80 -2.41 13.85
C TRP A 645 0.28 -1.83 15.16
N ASP A 646 1.06 -2.01 16.22
CA ASP A 646 0.82 -1.52 17.56
C ASP A 646 1.46 -0.14 17.77
N VAL A 647 0.93 0.66 18.69
CA VAL A 647 1.46 2.00 18.98
C VAL A 647 2.33 1.94 20.23
N TYR A 648 3.57 2.41 20.09
CA TYR A 648 4.59 2.40 21.14
C TYR A 648 5.03 3.81 21.51
N LEU A 649 5.40 3.96 22.79
CA LEU A 649 6.02 5.16 23.33
C LEU A 649 7.35 4.78 24.00
N SER A 650 8.43 5.45 23.58
CA SER A 650 9.75 5.35 24.19
C SER A 650 10.14 6.68 24.85
N VAL A 651 10.87 6.61 25.96
CA VAL A 651 11.21 7.77 26.80
C VAL A 651 12.72 7.80 27.07
N SER A 652 13.29 9.00 26.99
CA SER A 652 14.65 9.31 27.42
C SER A 652 14.62 10.44 28.44
N GLU A 653 15.32 10.24 29.56
CA GLU A 653 15.43 11.21 30.66
C GLU A 653 16.76 12.01 30.59
N ASP A 654 17.61 11.74 29.60
CA ASP A 654 18.95 12.32 29.46
C ASP A 654 19.14 13.06 28.12
N GLY A 655 18.07 13.66 27.59
CA GLY A 655 18.12 14.50 26.39
C GLY A 655 18.26 13.72 25.08
N GLY A 656 17.79 12.47 25.04
CA GLY A 656 17.85 11.61 23.86
C GLY A 656 19.16 10.82 23.74
N VAL A 657 19.94 10.70 24.82
CA VAL A 657 21.21 9.95 24.82
C VAL A 657 20.97 8.46 25.04
N ARG A 658 20.00 8.09 25.90
CA ARG A 658 19.56 6.71 26.12
C ARG A 658 18.05 6.65 26.23
N PHE A 659 17.47 5.60 25.65
CA PHE A 659 16.05 5.31 25.74
C PHE A 659 15.78 4.08 26.58
N ALA A 660 14.67 4.10 27.31
CA ALA A 660 14.07 2.89 27.84
C ALA A 660 13.48 2.04 26.68
N PRO A 661 13.25 0.74 26.90
CA PRO A 661 12.47 -0.06 25.96
C PRO A 661 11.11 0.58 25.69
N ALA A 662 10.68 0.57 24.43
CA ALA A 662 9.40 1.15 24.05
C ALA A 662 8.23 0.35 24.65
N THR A 663 7.20 1.04 25.13
CA THR A 663 6.01 0.43 25.73
C THR A 663 4.80 0.57 24.82
N ARG A 664 4.07 -0.53 24.59
CA ARG A 664 2.79 -0.52 23.86
C ARG A 664 1.74 0.27 24.66
N ILE A 665 1.10 1.25 24.02
CA ILE A 665 0.12 2.15 24.67
C ILE A 665 -1.32 1.97 24.16
N ASN A 666 -1.52 1.34 23.01
CA ASN A 666 -2.85 1.03 22.52
C ASN A 666 -3.48 -0.15 23.29
N PRO A 667 -4.82 -0.21 23.39
CA PRO A 667 -5.52 -1.31 24.04
C PRO A 667 -5.30 -2.65 23.35
N SER A 668 -5.66 -3.73 24.05
CA SER A 668 -5.77 -5.05 23.43
C SER A 668 -6.95 -5.12 22.47
N ALA A 669 -6.79 -5.83 21.36
CA ALA A 669 -7.87 -6.15 20.43
C ALA A 669 -8.65 -7.39 20.89
N GLU A 670 -9.76 -7.65 20.20
CA GLU A 670 -10.58 -8.84 20.38
C GLU A 670 -9.79 -10.13 20.17
N MET A 671 -10.02 -11.12 21.04
CA MET A 671 -9.46 -12.46 20.89
C MET A 671 -10.26 -13.25 19.87
N VAL A 672 -9.59 -13.80 18.88
CA VAL A 672 -10.18 -14.59 17.79
C VAL A 672 -9.57 -15.99 17.75
N MET A 673 -10.31 -16.95 17.20
CA MET A 673 -9.84 -18.33 17.06
C MET A 673 -9.73 -18.68 15.57
N PRO A 674 -8.53 -18.99 15.06
CA PRO A 674 -8.37 -19.52 13.71
C PRO A 674 -9.14 -20.83 13.56
N VAL A 675 -9.86 -20.98 12.45
CA VAL A 675 -10.63 -22.20 12.17
C VAL A 675 -9.70 -23.41 12.15
N GLY A 676 -10.15 -24.52 12.74
CA GLY A 676 -9.36 -25.76 12.83
C GLY A 676 -8.35 -25.79 14.00
N THR A 677 -8.27 -24.73 14.81
CA THR A 677 -7.41 -24.67 16.00
C THR A 677 -8.24 -24.61 17.30
N ASN A 678 -7.57 -24.66 18.46
CA ASN A 678 -8.19 -24.37 19.76
C ASN A 678 -7.50 -23.20 20.48
N ASP A 679 -6.69 -22.43 19.74
CA ASP A 679 -5.84 -21.38 20.29
C ASP A 679 -6.47 -20.01 20.02
N PHE A 680 -6.68 -19.24 21.10
CA PHE A 680 -7.13 -17.86 20.99
C PHE A 680 -5.93 -16.95 20.77
N VAL A 681 -5.98 -16.15 19.72
CA VAL A 681 -4.98 -15.13 19.40
C VAL A 681 -5.62 -13.75 19.43
N GLU A 682 -4.84 -12.73 19.79
CA GLU A 682 -5.29 -11.35 19.69
C GLU A 682 -5.44 -11.01 18.19
N SER A 683 -6.59 -10.45 17.79
CA SER A 683 -6.81 -10.08 16.38
C SER A 683 -5.83 -9.01 15.94
N GLU A 684 -5.37 -9.11 14.69
CA GLU A 684 -4.41 -8.17 14.13
C GLU A 684 -4.93 -6.72 14.16
N ARG A 685 -4.04 -5.81 14.53
CA ARG A 685 -4.29 -4.36 14.51
C ARG A 685 -3.47 -3.71 13.40
N ILE A 686 -4.04 -2.66 12.82
CA ILE A 686 -3.45 -1.95 11.69
C ILE A 686 -3.39 -0.45 11.98
N HIS A 687 -2.93 -0.10 13.18
CA HIS A 687 -2.84 1.29 13.61
C HIS A 687 -1.86 2.08 12.74
N GLY A 688 -2.09 3.37 12.58
CA GLY A 688 -1.20 4.24 11.81
C GLY A 688 -1.44 5.71 12.07
N ASP A 689 -0.71 6.56 11.33
CA ASP A 689 -0.87 8.02 11.39
C ASP A 689 -0.70 8.58 12.81
N VAL A 690 0.37 8.15 13.48
CA VAL A 690 0.69 8.56 14.86
C VAL A 690 0.98 10.06 14.93
N ALA A 691 0.41 10.70 15.95
CA ALA A 691 0.64 12.09 16.32
C ALA A 691 1.00 12.19 17.81
N LEU A 692 1.88 13.12 18.17
CA LEU A 692 2.38 13.32 19.54
C LEU A 692 2.44 14.81 19.88
N ALA A 693 1.93 15.16 21.05
CA ALA A 693 2.17 16.46 21.68
C ALA A 693 2.49 16.31 23.16
N ILE A 694 2.90 17.41 23.78
CA ILE A 694 3.27 17.47 25.19
C ILE A 694 2.73 18.76 25.80
N ASP A 695 2.26 18.69 27.05
CA ASP A 695 1.81 19.89 27.76
C ASP A 695 2.95 20.63 28.46
N LEU A 696 2.61 21.77 29.08
CA LEU A 696 3.57 22.60 29.81
C LEU A 696 4.14 21.94 31.08
N THR A 697 3.57 20.83 31.53
CA THR A 697 4.06 20.04 32.67
C THR A 697 4.90 18.84 32.27
N GLY A 698 5.03 18.56 30.96
CA GLY A 698 5.83 17.46 30.44
C GLY A 698 5.05 16.16 30.22
N ASN A 699 3.71 16.18 30.25
CA ASN A 699 2.92 14.97 30.03
C ASN A 699 2.65 14.77 28.53
N PRO A 700 3.05 13.63 27.95
CA PRO A 700 2.78 13.32 26.55
C PRO A 700 1.30 12.94 26.33
N THR A 701 0.80 13.29 25.14
CA THR A 701 -0.47 12.83 24.59
C THR A 701 -0.22 12.30 23.18
N VAL A 702 -0.73 11.10 22.90
CA VAL A 702 -0.58 10.43 21.61
C VAL A 702 -1.95 10.24 20.97
N ALA A 703 -2.06 10.46 19.66
CA ALA A 703 -3.23 10.07 18.87
C ALA A 703 -2.81 9.19 17.69
N TRP A 704 -3.73 8.33 17.22
CA TRP A 704 -3.52 7.51 16.03
C TRP A 704 -4.84 7.17 15.33
N THR A 705 -4.73 6.74 14.08
CA THR A 705 -5.81 6.06 13.37
C THR A 705 -5.86 4.62 13.86
N GLU A 706 -6.94 4.29 14.56
CA GLU A 706 -7.24 2.96 15.05
C GLU A 706 -7.96 2.13 13.99
N ARG A 707 -7.45 0.92 13.75
CA ARG A 707 -8.06 -0.16 12.99
C ARG A 707 -7.77 -1.45 13.77
N GLN A 708 -8.81 -2.07 14.29
CA GLN A 708 -8.72 -3.25 15.17
C GLN A 708 -10.01 -4.07 15.13
N ASP A 709 -10.02 -5.19 15.84
CA ASP A 709 -11.21 -6.02 16.08
C ASP A 709 -11.88 -6.55 14.79
N ARG A 710 -11.09 -6.73 13.72
CA ARG A 710 -11.56 -7.24 12.41
C ARG A 710 -12.79 -6.48 11.84
N ARG A 711 -12.97 -5.21 12.20
CA ARG A 711 -14.05 -4.33 11.69
C ARG A 711 -13.62 -3.59 10.44
N TYR A 712 -14.54 -3.04 9.67
CA TYR A 712 -14.16 -2.24 8.49
C TYR A 712 -13.85 -0.77 8.80
N GLU A 713 -14.43 -0.22 9.86
CA GLU A 713 -14.36 1.20 10.22
C GLU A 713 -13.06 1.56 10.95
N SER A 714 -12.49 2.73 10.63
CA SER A 714 -11.40 3.33 11.41
C SER A 714 -11.88 4.43 12.35
N HIS A 715 -11.17 4.60 13.46
CA HIS A 715 -11.45 5.63 14.46
C HIS A 715 -10.20 6.43 14.80
N VAL A 716 -10.38 7.58 15.43
CA VAL A 716 -9.29 8.35 16.03
C VAL A 716 -9.25 8.05 17.51
N ARG A 717 -8.10 7.54 17.98
CA ARG A 717 -7.89 7.25 19.39
C ARG A 717 -6.91 8.21 20.01
N LEU A 718 -7.15 8.58 21.26
CA LEU A 718 -6.27 9.37 22.12
C LEU A 718 -5.76 8.53 23.27
N TRP A 719 -4.51 8.75 23.67
CA TRP A 719 -3.91 8.22 24.87
C TRP A 719 -3.21 9.33 25.67
N ARG A 720 -3.42 9.33 26.99
CA ARG A 720 -2.67 10.13 27.96
C ARG A 720 -2.64 9.43 29.31
N ALA A 721 -1.45 9.27 29.88
CA ALA A 721 -1.28 8.75 31.24
C ALA A 721 -2.04 7.42 31.52
N ASN A 722 -2.00 6.48 30.56
CA ASN A 722 -2.71 5.19 30.60
C ASN A 722 -4.24 5.26 30.49
N VAL A 723 -4.80 6.43 30.18
CA VAL A 723 -6.20 6.57 29.77
C VAL A 723 -6.24 6.63 28.25
N THR A 724 -7.16 5.86 27.67
CA THR A 724 -7.36 5.77 26.23
C THR A 724 -8.83 6.04 25.92
N GLU A 725 -9.11 6.99 25.02
CA GLU A 725 -10.48 7.36 24.64
C GLU A 725 -10.62 7.58 23.14
N ARG A 726 -11.84 7.40 22.61
CA ARG A 726 -12.17 7.73 21.22
C ARG A 726 -12.34 9.25 21.07
N ALA A 727 -11.62 9.85 20.12
CA ALA A 727 -11.62 11.29 19.89
C ALA A 727 -12.66 11.75 18.86
N ASP A 728 -12.94 10.89 17.87
CA ASP A 728 -13.91 11.21 16.82
C ASP A 728 -15.34 10.89 17.26
N ASP A 729 -16.29 11.64 16.70
CA ASP A 729 -17.72 11.41 16.84
C ASP A 729 -18.33 10.83 15.54
N ALA A 730 -17.55 10.06 14.76
CA ALA A 730 -18.02 9.43 13.54
C ALA A 730 -19.13 8.40 13.86
N PRO A 731 -20.25 8.37 13.14
CA PRO A 731 -21.25 7.33 13.29
C PRO A 731 -20.69 5.93 13.04
N VAL A 732 -21.39 4.90 13.51
CA VAL A 732 -21.07 3.51 13.14
C VAL A 732 -21.11 3.37 11.62
N GLY A 733 -20.11 2.69 11.07
CA GLY A 733 -19.90 2.43 9.66
C GLY A 733 -19.14 3.54 8.90
N VAL A 734 -18.76 4.61 9.61
CA VAL A 734 -18.02 5.74 9.07
C VAL A 734 -16.59 5.72 9.57
N ASP A 735 -15.68 5.96 8.64
CA ASP A 735 -14.26 6.07 8.94
C ASP A 735 -13.83 7.48 9.33
N ALA A 736 -12.96 7.53 10.34
CA ALA A 736 -12.19 8.70 10.74
C ALA A 736 -10.69 8.34 10.86
N TRP A 737 -9.80 9.22 10.38
CA TRP A 737 -8.37 8.94 10.29
C TRP A 737 -7.49 10.19 10.25
N ARG A 738 -6.17 9.96 10.23
CA ARG A 738 -5.11 10.97 10.06
C ARG A 738 -5.19 12.10 11.09
N PRO A 739 -5.14 11.79 12.40
CA PRO A 739 -5.23 12.80 13.43
C PRO A 739 -3.97 13.67 13.49
N ALA A 740 -4.16 14.91 13.91
CA ALA A 740 -3.11 15.76 14.45
C ALA A 740 -3.61 16.39 15.75
N LEU A 741 -2.70 16.69 16.68
CA LEU A 741 -3.09 17.16 18.00
C LEU A 741 -2.17 18.27 18.51
N ALA A 742 -2.74 19.16 19.32
CA ALA A 742 -2.02 20.18 20.05
C ALA A 742 -2.59 20.30 21.48
N VAL A 743 -1.75 20.67 22.44
CA VAL A 743 -2.18 20.80 23.84
C VAL A 743 -2.07 22.25 24.27
N THR A 744 -3.17 22.79 24.81
CA THR A 744 -3.27 24.19 25.22
C THR A 744 -2.48 24.43 26.52
N PRO A 745 -2.17 25.70 26.86
CA PRO A 745 -1.55 26.03 28.16
C PRO A 745 -2.38 25.58 29.38
N SER A 746 -3.69 25.41 29.23
CA SER A 746 -4.59 24.87 30.26
C SER A 746 -4.71 23.34 30.25
N ALA A 747 -3.84 22.65 29.49
CA ALA A 747 -3.79 21.19 29.34
C ALA A 747 -5.00 20.54 28.63
N GLU A 748 -5.82 21.34 27.96
CA GLU A 748 -6.86 20.85 27.03
C GLU A 748 -6.20 20.31 25.76
N ILE A 749 -6.70 19.18 25.25
CA ILE A 749 -6.18 18.54 24.05
C ILE A 749 -7.11 18.89 22.89
N LEU A 750 -6.58 19.55 21.87
CA LEU A 750 -7.30 19.80 20.62
C LEU A 750 -6.86 18.76 19.59
N THR A 751 -7.82 18.01 19.04
CA THR A 751 -7.57 16.96 18.05
C THR A 751 -8.31 17.29 16.76
N VAL A 752 -7.57 17.37 15.65
CA VAL A 752 -8.13 17.52 14.30
C VAL A 752 -7.95 16.23 13.51
N TRP A 753 -8.94 15.84 12.71
CA TRP A 753 -8.91 14.63 11.89
C TRP A 753 -9.69 14.78 10.58
N GLN A 754 -9.54 13.80 9.69
CA GLN A 754 -10.38 13.65 8.49
C GLN A 754 -11.48 12.62 8.77
N ASP A 755 -12.70 12.88 8.29
CA ASP A 755 -13.88 12.02 8.49
C ASP A 755 -14.70 11.90 7.21
N LEU A 756 -15.21 10.70 6.90
CA LEU A 756 -15.92 10.36 5.67
C LEU A 756 -17.47 10.32 5.81
N ARG A 757 -18.06 10.82 6.89
CA ARG A 757 -19.52 10.67 7.15
C ARG A 757 -20.42 11.27 6.07
N ASP A 758 -19.92 12.28 5.37
CA ASP A 758 -20.65 12.99 4.33
C ASP A 758 -20.40 12.37 2.94
N GLY A 759 -19.71 11.22 2.87
CA GLY A 759 -19.34 10.54 1.62
C GLY A 759 -18.04 11.05 0.99
N THR A 760 -17.51 12.17 1.47
CA THR A 760 -16.19 12.74 1.13
C THR A 760 -15.48 13.21 2.40
N ASN A 761 -14.16 13.38 2.36
CA ASN A 761 -13.40 13.76 3.55
C ASN A 761 -13.64 15.23 3.91
N HIS A 762 -14.03 15.47 5.15
CA HIS A 762 -14.03 16.79 5.78
C HIS A 762 -13.14 16.82 7.02
N LEU A 763 -12.68 18.02 7.41
CA LEU A 763 -11.89 18.22 8.62
C LEU A 763 -12.77 18.50 9.82
N ARG A 764 -12.53 17.74 10.89
CA ARG A 764 -13.23 17.90 12.16
C ARG A 764 -12.26 18.18 13.29
N LEU A 765 -12.70 18.96 14.27
CA LEU A 765 -11.96 19.33 15.47
C LEU A 765 -12.81 19.08 16.71
N ALA A 766 -12.22 18.49 17.75
CA ALA A 766 -12.81 18.42 19.08
C ALA A 766 -11.75 18.69 20.16
N GLY A 767 -12.21 19.24 21.29
CA GLY A 767 -11.45 19.35 22.52
C GLY A 767 -11.66 18.13 23.42
N ALA A 768 -10.65 17.81 24.22
CA ALA A 768 -10.76 16.83 25.31
C ALA A 768 -10.17 17.40 26.60
N LEU A 769 -10.87 17.17 27.71
CA LEU A 769 -10.58 17.77 29.02
C LEU A 769 -10.44 16.73 30.13
N GLY A 770 -9.75 17.12 31.20
CA GLY A 770 -9.67 16.33 32.42
C GLY A 770 -8.77 15.08 32.31
N PRO A 771 -8.65 14.32 33.42
CA PRO A 771 -7.84 13.10 33.47
C PRO A 771 -8.48 11.94 32.69
N ASP A 772 -9.81 11.96 32.52
CA ASP A 772 -10.58 10.89 31.86
C ASP A 772 -10.75 11.12 30.35
N LEU A 773 -10.13 12.18 29.79
CA LEU A 773 -10.24 12.56 28.38
C LEU A 773 -11.70 12.75 27.93
N ASP A 774 -12.48 13.55 28.67
CA ASP A 774 -13.86 13.88 28.31
C ASP A 774 -13.88 14.63 26.96
N VAL A 775 -14.23 13.92 25.88
CA VAL A 775 -14.22 14.45 24.50
C VAL A 775 -15.51 15.20 24.20
N GLU A 776 -15.36 16.41 23.66
CA GLU A 776 -16.47 17.27 23.24
C GLU A 776 -17.00 16.91 21.84
N GLN A 777 -18.14 17.48 21.47
CA GLN A 777 -18.68 17.32 20.12
C GLN A 777 -17.80 18.01 19.09
N SER A 778 -17.62 17.37 17.92
CA SER A 778 -16.76 17.93 16.88
C SER A 778 -17.41 19.08 16.11
N ILE A 779 -16.56 19.97 15.59
CA ILE A 779 -16.91 21.05 14.65
C ILE A 779 -16.20 20.85 13.32
N VAL A 780 -16.82 21.27 12.21
CA VAL A 780 -16.22 21.24 10.87
C VAL A 780 -15.34 22.46 10.65
N LEU A 781 -14.13 22.27 10.14
CA LEU A 781 -13.14 23.34 9.95
C LEU A 781 -12.95 23.78 8.50
N ASP A 782 -13.02 22.86 7.54
CA ASP A 782 -12.81 23.19 6.15
C ASP A 782 -14.02 23.95 5.57
N ASP A 783 -13.76 24.60 4.44
CA ASP A 783 -14.74 25.38 3.68
C ASP A 783 -14.77 24.95 2.21
N ALA A 784 -14.46 23.69 1.93
CA ALA A 784 -14.53 23.13 0.59
C ALA A 784 -15.99 22.91 0.19
N ALA A 785 -16.29 22.95 -1.11
CA ALA A 785 -17.64 22.68 -1.59
C ALA A 785 -18.09 21.25 -1.23
N GLU A 786 -19.40 21.03 -1.20
CA GLU A 786 -19.99 19.70 -1.03
C GLU A 786 -19.43 18.73 -2.08
N GLY A 787 -19.01 17.53 -1.65
CA GLY A 787 -18.37 16.53 -2.51
C GLY A 787 -16.87 16.75 -2.76
N ALA A 788 -16.24 17.73 -2.12
CA ALA A 788 -14.79 17.87 -2.10
C ALA A 788 -14.17 16.98 -0.99
N HIS A 789 -12.93 16.53 -1.24
CA HIS A 789 -12.11 15.91 -0.20
C HIS A 789 -11.04 16.88 0.28
N VAL A 790 -10.67 16.83 1.55
CA VAL A 790 -9.51 17.50 2.14
C VAL A 790 -8.67 16.51 2.92
N TYR A 791 -7.35 16.72 2.97
CA TYR A 791 -6.40 15.71 3.44
C TYR A 791 -5.32 16.26 4.38
N ALA A 792 -4.73 15.35 5.15
CA ALA A 792 -3.51 15.56 5.95
C ALA A 792 -3.53 16.83 6.82
N PRO A 793 -4.50 16.97 7.76
CA PRO A 793 -4.55 18.13 8.63
C PRO A 793 -3.37 18.17 9.59
N GLN A 794 -2.94 19.36 9.96
CA GLN A 794 -1.98 19.65 11.04
C GLN A 794 -2.51 20.79 11.90
N ILE A 795 -2.19 20.79 13.20
CA ILE A 795 -2.66 21.81 14.15
C ILE A 795 -1.50 22.35 14.99
N GLY A 796 -1.55 23.65 15.29
CA GLY A 796 -0.70 24.33 16.25
C GLY A 796 -1.49 25.34 17.07
N ILE A 797 -0.95 25.77 18.21
CA ILE A 797 -1.63 26.69 19.12
C ILE A 797 -0.76 27.93 19.34
N ARG A 798 -1.40 29.10 19.30
CA ARG A 798 -0.84 30.36 19.77
C ARG A 798 -1.79 30.99 20.76
N ARG A 799 -1.36 31.18 22.02
CA ARG A 799 -2.17 31.80 23.07
C ARG A 799 -3.54 31.14 23.27
N SER A 800 -4.57 31.66 22.61
CA SER A 800 -5.96 31.18 22.65
C SER A 800 -6.53 30.98 21.24
N GLU A 801 -5.67 30.82 20.23
CA GLU A 801 -6.03 30.56 18.85
C GLU A 801 -5.42 29.23 18.39
N ALA A 802 -6.26 28.41 17.75
CA ALA A 802 -5.85 27.20 17.06
C ALA A 802 -5.62 27.54 15.57
N TRP A 803 -4.52 27.04 15.03
CA TRP A 803 -4.11 27.21 13.64
C TRP A 803 -4.11 25.84 13.00
N VAL A 804 -4.84 25.69 11.90
CA VAL A 804 -4.98 24.40 11.21
C VAL A 804 -4.62 24.54 9.75
N VAL A 805 -3.70 23.71 9.27
CA VAL A 805 -3.34 23.61 7.84
C VAL A 805 -3.68 22.23 7.27
N TRP A 806 -3.98 22.17 5.98
CA TRP A 806 -4.32 20.92 5.29
C TRP A 806 -4.03 20.99 3.79
N GLU A 807 -4.04 19.82 3.15
CA GLU A 807 -3.99 19.65 1.70
C GLU A 807 -5.40 19.73 1.10
N ASP A 808 -5.60 20.66 0.18
CA ASP A 808 -6.88 21.00 -0.40
C ASP A 808 -6.87 20.95 -1.94
N PRO A 809 -7.53 19.96 -2.56
CA PRO A 809 -7.56 19.76 -3.99
C PRO A 809 -8.64 20.56 -4.73
N ARG A 810 -9.47 21.38 -4.05
CA ARG A 810 -10.69 21.97 -4.65
C ARG A 810 -10.46 22.77 -5.94
N SER A 811 -9.24 23.26 -6.14
CA SER A 811 -8.80 24.04 -7.30
C SER A 811 -8.35 23.19 -8.50
N GLY A 812 -8.51 21.87 -8.43
CA GLY A 812 -7.98 20.92 -9.39
C GLY A 812 -6.55 20.48 -9.07
N TYR A 813 -5.79 21.23 -8.27
CA TYR A 813 -4.51 20.78 -7.72
C TYR A 813 -4.51 20.98 -6.22
N ALA A 814 -3.75 20.14 -5.53
CA ALA A 814 -3.55 20.23 -4.09
C ALA A 814 -2.93 21.58 -3.71
N ARG A 815 -3.51 22.26 -2.72
CA ARG A 815 -3.07 23.53 -2.16
C ARG A 815 -2.98 23.42 -0.65
N VAL A 816 -1.99 24.07 -0.06
CA VAL A 816 -1.92 24.18 1.40
C VAL A 816 -2.73 25.39 1.85
N ARG A 817 -3.80 25.10 2.60
CA ARG A 817 -4.70 26.11 3.16
C ARG A 817 -4.55 26.20 4.66
N LEU A 818 -4.89 27.36 5.21
CA LEU A 818 -4.81 27.69 6.63
C LEU A 818 -6.14 28.29 7.10
N VAL A 819 -6.56 27.92 8.31
CA VAL A 819 -7.58 28.62 9.06
C VAL A 819 -7.12 28.85 10.50
N ARG A 820 -7.62 29.92 11.13
CA ARG A 820 -7.29 30.31 12.50
C ARG A 820 -8.58 30.64 13.23
N GLY A 821 -8.73 30.16 14.46
CA GLY A 821 -9.91 30.47 15.26
C GLY A 821 -9.64 30.34 16.75
N ALA A 822 -10.47 31.00 17.55
CA ALA A 822 -10.47 30.79 18.99
C ALA A 822 -11.03 29.39 19.31
N TYR A 823 -10.44 28.75 20.31
CA TYR A 823 -10.94 27.51 20.91
C TYR A 823 -11.51 27.78 22.30
#